data_AF-A0A7W3LRN3-F1
#
_entry.id   AF-A0A7W3LRN3-F1
#
_cell.length_a   1.000
_cell.length_b   1.000
_cell.length_c   1.000
_cell.angle_alpha   90.00
_cell.angle_beta   90.00
_cell.angle_gamma   90.00
#
_symmetry.space_group_name_H-M   'P 1'
#
loop_
_entity.id
_entity.type
_entity.pdbx_description
1 polymer ?
#
loop_
_entity_poly.entity_id
_entity_poly.type
_entity_poly.pdbx_seq_one_letter_code
_entity_poly.pdbx_strand_id
1 'polypeptide(L)'
;MSVVEASGGGRTRSSAIFGIRAVASLGLLTVHVAMFSALLGTREFEPAQPPSNVVGAFFVSGMPAFIGVLFALPAMFYFRPVARAIIRGERAPSQRNGFMRRMLRLLPAYYVLYAVMLLTLNRDVLDDGWSALWPALLLHIYVPTPFEANPMNGMEVTWSVPSMVQWYLALPLVAWAVQGFARRGATPAARARRLMLPVPLLMGIGIAWLFVVTGQGWDHRIIFWWPLGFAPTIAVGVFMAVQLALAEVSPKDTPRLVRLATARPQLFWLASLGLYVVNCVRPFSVIGMDDYYSVSGLFIAYVIVSLFGLTASLPLVVRGARRTSTERVLGSGVLAYLGKISYGVYLWHMAAMHFYLQPGTVFGGEARTLDQLYAKSGFWALEAATLTGAVILASLSYFLLERPIMRWADRRFADPGRRAVRPGPAGSVVPRPTAAAARTTKAAPPEDVAASVAAAVADRDAIRSNLVDLDRSLGRQLLDGADLTGRTRRAWDEAARDLATLWEIFNAYSAVVDQASRGLDASGRPPETGPAGIAELFDGPTVLVSEEPPPLAQRHITDDGQRRLTPAAAVERMNELFRGLAELVTHVEAVWNEVTGRLDDLRTDLERVRVHSDNGGTAPSEAVAAAHAELDRLRTALTADPLSLWQGERTDTADLDRLAEAIAALHERARHPAGHDGGPGDAARPAGTR
;
A
#
# COMPACT_ATOMS: atom_id res chain seq x y z
N MET A 1 -16.34 16.74 -35.26
CA MET A 1 -17.66 17.25 -34.83
C MET A 1 -18.40 16.08 -34.21
N SER A 2 -18.85 16.04 -32.95
CA SER A 2 -18.87 16.98 -31.83
C SER A 2 -18.96 16.17 -30.53
N VAL A 3 -18.08 16.49 -29.57
CA VAL A 3 -18.42 16.74 -28.15
C VAL A 3 -19.23 15.67 -27.41
N VAL A 4 -18.54 14.90 -26.55
CA VAL A 4 -19.06 14.52 -25.21
C VAL A 4 -17.91 14.62 -24.22
N GLU A 5 -17.92 15.70 -23.44
CA GLU A 5 -17.08 15.93 -22.27
C GLU A 5 -17.66 15.21 -21.03
N ALA A 6 -16.75 14.68 -20.22
CA ALA A 6 -16.75 14.70 -18.75
C ALA A 6 -17.95 14.15 -17.94
N SER A 7 -17.72 12.99 -17.32
CA SER A 7 -17.91 12.87 -15.85
C SER A 7 -16.91 11.86 -15.25
N GLY A 8 -16.14 12.30 -14.24
CA GLY A 8 -15.29 11.46 -13.39
C GLY A 8 -15.96 11.23 -12.02
N GLY A 9 -15.51 10.36 -11.12
CA GLY A 9 -14.38 9.42 -11.10
C GLY A 9 -14.24 8.82 -9.69
N GLY A 10 -13.21 7.98 -9.47
CA GLY A 10 -12.68 7.74 -8.13
C GLY A 10 -12.42 6.29 -7.73
N ARG A 11 -11.41 5.62 -8.32
CA ARG A 11 -10.77 4.45 -7.68
C ARG A 11 -9.34 4.12 -8.12
N THR A 12 -8.76 4.86 -9.05
CA THR A 12 -7.52 4.43 -9.73
C THR A 12 -6.31 5.36 -9.57
N ARG A 13 -6.39 6.36 -8.68
CA ARG A 13 -5.33 7.36 -8.48
C ARG A 13 -4.36 7.07 -7.32
N SER A 14 -4.52 5.99 -6.53
CA SER A 14 -3.65 5.74 -5.36
C SER A 14 -2.52 4.72 -5.57
N SER A 15 -2.66 3.73 -6.46
CA SER A 15 -1.68 2.62 -6.55
C SER A 15 -0.31 3.06 -7.06
N ALA A 16 -0.24 3.89 -8.11
CA ALA A 16 1.05 4.34 -8.66
C ALA A 16 1.87 5.22 -7.69
N ILE A 17 1.21 5.97 -6.80
CA ILE A 17 1.89 6.74 -5.74
C ILE A 17 2.52 5.79 -4.70
N PHE A 18 1.86 4.67 -4.40
CA PHE A 18 2.48 3.63 -3.58
C PHE A 18 3.65 3.00 -4.35
N GLY A 19 3.48 2.69 -5.63
CA GLY A 19 4.56 2.12 -6.45
C GLY A 19 5.83 2.96 -6.50
N ILE A 20 5.74 4.28 -6.70
CA ILE A 20 6.95 5.12 -6.71
C ILE A 20 7.62 5.19 -5.33
N ARG A 21 6.83 5.12 -4.25
CA ARG A 21 7.38 5.03 -2.89
C ARG A 21 8.09 3.70 -2.67
N ALA A 22 7.58 2.59 -3.23
CA ALA A 22 8.23 1.29 -3.20
C ALA A 22 9.58 1.33 -3.91
N VAL A 23 9.60 1.83 -5.16
CA VAL A 23 10.83 2.00 -5.94
C VAL A 23 11.84 2.86 -5.18
N ALA A 24 11.38 3.97 -4.58
CA ALA A 24 12.26 4.84 -3.82
C ALA A 24 12.82 4.19 -2.54
N SER A 25 12.01 3.45 -1.77
CA SER A 25 12.49 2.74 -0.59
C SER A 25 13.44 1.59 -0.93
N LEU A 26 13.16 0.85 -2.00
CA LEU A 26 14.02 -0.23 -2.48
C LEU A 26 15.34 0.31 -3.01
N GLY A 27 15.32 1.37 -3.81
CA GLY A 27 16.54 2.01 -4.31
C GLY A 27 17.44 2.51 -3.17
N LEU A 28 16.85 3.07 -2.10
CA LEU A 28 17.63 3.46 -0.92
C LEU A 28 18.15 2.26 -0.12
N LEU A 29 17.37 1.18 0.02
CA LEU A 29 17.85 -0.07 0.63
C LEU A 29 19.09 -0.58 -0.13
N THR A 30 19.00 -0.66 -1.46
CA THR A 30 20.10 -1.10 -2.32
C THR A 30 21.34 -0.21 -2.18
N VAL A 31 21.18 1.10 -1.99
CA VAL A 31 22.32 2.00 -1.69
C VAL A 31 23.04 1.58 -0.42
N HIS A 32 22.31 1.35 0.68
CA HIS A 32 22.95 0.97 1.96
C HIS A 32 23.61 -0.40 1.88
N VAL A 33 22.95 -1.38 1.24
CA VAL A 33 23.56 -2.69 0.99
C VAL A 33 24.84 -2.54 0.16
N ALA A 34 24.83 -1.69 -0.87
CA ALA A 34 25.98 -1.45 -1.71
C ALA A 34 27.15 -0.77 -0.98
N MET A 35 26.85 0.16 -0.05
CA MET A 35 27.85 0.80 0.81
C MET A 35 28.57 -0.23 1.68
N PHE A 36 27.85 -1.17 2.31
CA PHE A 36 28.47 -2.09 3.28
C PHE A 36 28.96 -3.41 2.69
N SER A 37 28.53 -3.78 1.47
CA SER A 37 29.04 -4.96 0.73
C SER A 37 30.27 -4.66 -0.15
N ALA A 38 30.83 -3.45 -0.07
CA ALA A 38 31.90 -2.94 -0.93
C ALA A 38 31.54 -2.86 -2.42
N LEU A 39 30.26 -2.88 -2.80
CA LEU A 39 29.86 -2.57 -4.18
C LEU A 39 30.19 -1.11 -4.51
N LEU A 40 29.87 -0.19 -3.61
CA LEU A 40 30.39 1.17 -3.64
C LEU A 40 31.75 1.21 -2.94
N GLY A 41 32.69 1.98 -3.48
CA GLY A 41 33.95 2.28 -2.82
C GLY A 41 33.79 3.34 -1.74
N THR A 42 34.78 3.48 -0.86
CA THR A 42 34.77 4.45 0.23
C THR A 42 36.18 4.97 0.56
N ARG A 43 36.27 6.23 0.99
CA ARG A 43 37.50 6.88 1.47
C ARG A 43 37.61 6.93 3.00
N GLU A 44 36.66 6.33 3.71
CA GLU A 44 36.70 6.31 5.18
C GLU A 44 37.80 5.43 5.76
N PHE A 45 38.24 4.42 4.99
CA PHE A 45 39.36 3.56 5.37
C PHE A 45 40.68 4.06 4.79
N GLU A 46 41.78 3.78 5.49
CA GLU A 46 43.14 4.00 5.01
C GLU A 46 43.85 2.65 4.80
N PRO A 47 44.23 2.27 3.56
CA PRO A 47 44.03 3.00 2.30
C PRO A 47 42.55 2.97 1.83
N ALA A 48 42.18 3.97 1.02
CA ALA A 48 40.84 4.07 0.44
C ALA A 48 40.47 2.81 -0.36
N GLN A 49 39.23 2.37 -0.22
CA GLN A 49 38.72 1.15 -0.82
C GLN A 49 38.01 1.45 -2.15
N PRO A 50 38.46 0.88 -3.29
CA PRO A 50 37.76 1.05 -4.56
C PRO A 50 36.47 0.23 -4.62
N PRO A 51 35.53 0.56 -5.52
CA PRO A 51 34.32 -0.25 -5.72
C PRO A 51 34.69 -1.65 -6.25
N SER A 52 34.05 -2.69 -5.69
CA SER A 52 34.26 -4.08 -6.15
C SER A 52 33.73 -4.35 -7.57
N ASN A 53 32.75 -3.57 -8.04
CA ASN A 53 32.23 -3.65 -9.40
C ASN A 53 31.85 -2.25 -9.92
N VAL A 54 32.58 -1.77 -10.93
CA VAL A 54 32.41 -0.41 -11.49
C VAL A 54 31.03 -0.19 -12.09
N VAL A 55 30.46 -1.18 -12.79
CA VAL A 55 29.16 -1.05 -13.46
C VAL A 55 28.03 -0.98 -12.44
N GLY A 56 28.02 -1.87 -11.44
CA GLY A 56 27.04 -1.84 -10.36
C GLY A 56 27.18 -0.57 -9.52
N ALA A 57 28.41 -0.18 -9.17
CA ALA A 57 28.69 1.05 -8.42
C ALA A 57 28.21 2.31 -9.16
N PHE A 58 28.34 2.34 -10.50
CA PHE A 58 27.83 3.42 -11.34
C PHE A 58 26.31 3.59 -11.20
N PHE A 59 25.54 2.52 -11.39
CA PHE A 59 24.08 2.61 -11.33
C PHE A 59 23.56 2.88 -9.90
N VAL A 60 24.18 2.28 -8.88
CA VAL A 60 23.78 2.51 -7.49
C VAL A 60 24.13 3.94 -7.03
N SER A 61 25.22 4.52 -7.53
CA SER A 61 25.61 5.91 -7.24
C SER A 61 24.52 6.94 -7.55
N GLY A 62 23.65 6.68 -8.52
CA GLY A 62 22.54 7.57 -8.86
C GLY A 62 21.32 7.44 -7.95
N MET A 63 21.15 6.30 -7.26
CA MET A 63 19.96 5.95 -6.49
C MET A 63 19.68 6.83 -5.26
N PRO A 64 20.64 7.53 -4.61
CA PRO A 64 20.33 8.49 -3.56
C PRO A 64 19.30 9.56 -3.98
N ALA A 65 19.17 9.86 -5.29
CA ALA A 65 18.15 10.77 -5.82
C ALA A 65 16.70 10.38 -5.45
N PHE A 66 16.44 9.09 -5.21
CA PHE A 66 15.11 8.58 -4.84
C PHE A 66 14.58 9.15 -3.52
N ILE A 67 15.47 9.59 -2.61
CA ILE A 67 15.04 10.25 -1.37
C ILE A 67 14.21 11.52 -1.62
N GLY A 68 14.44 12.18 -2.76
CA GLY A 68 13.69 13.35 -3.20
C GLY A 68 12.18 13.07 -3.26
N VAL A 69 11.78 11.88 -3.70
CA VAL A 69 10.37 11.46 -3.75
C VAL A 69 9.81 11.28 -2.34
N LEU A 70 10.58 10.69 -1.42
CA LEU A 70 10.14 10.38 -0.06
C LEU A 70 9.93 11.62 0.80
N PHE A 71 10.60 12.74 0.52
CA PHE A 71 10.37 14.02 1.20
C PHE A 71 9.38 14.94 0.46
N ALA A 72 9.46 15.02 -0.88
CA ALA A 72 8.62 15.93 -1.66
C ALA A 72 7.14 15.53 -1.63
N LEU A 73 6.80 14.24 -1.75
CA LEU A 73 5.42 13.78 -1.75
C LEU A 73 4.71 14.03 -0.40
N PRO A 74 5.28 13.63 0.76
CA PRO A 74 4.62 13.91 2.04
C PRO A 74 4.46 15.40 2.32
N ALA A 75 5.47 16.22 2.01
CA ALA A 75 5.38 17.67 2.14
C ALA A 75 4.25 18.23 1.26
N MET A 76 4.16 17.79 0.01
CA MET A 76 3.08 18.17 -0.90
C MET A 76 1.71 17.80 -0.35
N PHE A 77 1.51 16.54 0.05
CA PHE A 77 0.22 16.09 0.58
C PHE A 77 -0.17 16.77 1.89
N TYR A 78 0.81 17.15 2.71
CA TYR A 78 0.56 17.84 3.96
C TYR A 78 0.19 19.31 3.76
N PHE A 79 0.90 20.01 2.85
CA PHE A 79 0.68 21.43 2.59
C PHE A 79 -0.54 21.70 1.68
N ARG A 80 -0.89 20.75 0.79
CA ARG A 80 -1.94 20.94 -0.22
C ARG A 80 -3.32 21.34 0.33
N PRO A 81 -3.88 20.73 1.39
CA PRO A 81 -5.18 21.14 1.94
C PRO A 81 -5.19 22.59 2.43
N VAL A 82 -4.08 23.04 3.03
CA VAL A 82 -3.90 24.42 3.48
C VAL A 82 -3.80 25.38 2.31
N ALA A 83 -2.98 25.03 1.32
CA ALA A 83 -2.82 25.84 0.12
C ALA A 83 -4.16 26.00 -0.61
N ARG A 84 -4.93 24.93 -0.75
CA ARG A 84 -6.27 24.95 -1.36
C ARG A 84 -7.21 25.90 -0.62
N ALA A 85 -7.29 25.80 0.71
CA ALA A 85 -8.16 26.65 1.51
C ALA A 85 -7.76 28.13 1.40
N ILE A 86 -6.46 28.44 1.50
CA ILE A 86 -5.95 29.82 1.37
C ILE A 86 -6.24 30.39 -0.02
N ILE A 87 -5.95 29.64 -1.09
CA ILE A 87 -6.18 30.09 -2.47
C ILE A 87 -7.67 30.35 -2.71
N ARG A 88 -8.55 29.48 -2.20
CA ARG A 88 -10.00 29.65 -2.32
C ARG A 88 -10.54 30.80 -1.46
N GLY A 89 -9.81 31.23 -0.43
CA GLY A 89 -10.24 32.27 0.50
C GLY A 89 -11.07 31.73 1.66
N GLU A 90 -10.99 30.42 1.91
CA GLU A 90 -11.67 29.75 3.02
C GLU A 90 -10.77 29.75 4.28
N ARG A 91 -11.36 29.34 5.41
CA ARG A 91 -10.60 29.04 6.62
C ARG A 91 -9.78 27.76 6.39
N ALA A 92 -8.50 27.79 6.77
CA ALA A 92 -7.62 26.64 6.63
C ALA A 92 -8.09 25.49 7.55
N PRO A 93 -7.96 24.21 7.12
CA PRO A 93 -8.33 23.07 7.95
C PRO A 93 -7.42 22.98 9.19
N SER A 94 -7.91 22.31 10.23
CA SER A 94 -7.15 22.12 11.48
C SER A 94 -5.82 21.39 11.22
N GLN A 95 -4.73 22.11 11.44
CA GLN A 95 -3.37 21.56 11.30
C GLN A 95 -3.04 20.54 12.39
N ARG A 96 -3.60 20.71 13.59
CA ARG A 96 -3.40 19.80 14.72
C ARG A 96 -3.83 18.38 14.39
N ASN A 97 -5.01 18.20 13.79
CA ASN A 97 -5.51 16.88 13.43
C ASN A 97 -4.66 16.25 12.31
N GLY A 98 -4.20 17.06 11.36
CA GLY A 98 -3.26 16.63 10.33
C GLY A 98 -1.94 16.14 10.92
N PHE A 99 -1.35 16.93 11.82
CA PHE A 99 -0.12 16.62 12.52
C PHE A 99 -0.23 15.31 13.31
N MET A 100 -1.27 15.16 14.14
CA MET A 100 -1.49 13.94 14.94
C MET A 100 -1.58 12.68 14.08
N ARG A 101 -2.31 12.72 12.96
CA ARG A 101 -2.38 11.58 12.03
C ARG A 101 -1.02 11.23 11.41
N ARG A 102 -0.17 12.22 11.17
CA ARG A 102 1.19 11.99 10.65
C ARG A 102 2.10 11.38 11.71
N MET A 103 2.04 11.88 12.95
CA MET A 103 2.79 11.33 14.09
C MET A 103 2.43 9.88 14.34
N LEU A 104 1.13 9.57 14.40
CA LEU A 104 0.62 8.21 14.63
C LEU A 104 0.90 7.23 13.48
N ARG A 105 1.25 7.76 12.30
CA ARG A 105 1.71 6.95 11.16
C ARG A 105 3.22 6.71 11.18
N LEU A 106 4.00 7.58 11.82
CA LEU A 106 5.45 7.57 11.78
C LEU A 106 6.05 6.99 13.07
N LEU A 107 5.73 7.58 14.21
CA LEU A 107 6.41 7.33 15.48
C LEU A 107 6.23 5.90 16.05
N PRO A 108 5.07 5.23 15.96
CA PRO A 108 4.92 3.92 16.56
C PRO A 108 5.92 2.89 16.03
N ALA A 109 6.09 2.81 14.71
CA ALA A 109 7.03 1.87 14.12
C ALA A 109 8.48 2.21 14.49
N TYR A 110 8.81 3.51 14.53
CA TYR A 110 10.12 3.97 15.02
C TYR A 110 10.40 3.51 16.45
N TYR A 111 9.46 3.71 17.37
CA TYR A 111 9.66 3.31 18.77
C TYR A 111 9.72 1.78 18.95
N VAL A 112 9.00 1.02 18.12
CA VAL A 112 9.14 -0.44 18.11
C VAL A 112 10.50 -0.87 17.56
N LEU A 113 10.97 -0.29 16.44
CA LEU A 113 12.33 -0.53 15.96
C LEU A 113 13.35 -0.22 17.06
N TYR A 114 13.26 0.96 17.67
CA TYR A 114 14.15 1.40 18.74
C TYR A 114 14.16 0.42 19.91
N ALA A 115 12.99 -0.01 20.39
CA ALA A 115 12.89 -0.99 21.47
C ALA A 115 13.51 -2.33 21.07
N VAL A 116 13.28 -2.82 19.84
CA VAL A 116 13.88 -4.05 19.37
C VAL A 116 15.40 -3.92 19.30
N MET A 117 15.94 -2.85 18.68
CA MET A 117 17.39 -2.64 18.55
C MET A 117 18.08 -2.47 19.90
N LEU A 118 17.45 -1.76 20.84
CA LEU A 118 17.92 -1.60 22.21
C LEU A 118 18.04 -2.97 22.91
N LEU A 119 17.04 -3.84 22.75
CA LEU A 119 17.01 -5.15 23.40
C LEU A 119 17.84 -6.23 22.68
N THR A 120 18.12 -6.06 21.38
CA THR A 120 18.83 -7.06 20.58
C THR A 120 20.32 -6.79 20.48
N LEU A 121 20.72 -5.54 20.14
CA LEU A 121 22.08 -5.22 19.72
C LEU A 121 22.76 -4.16 20.59
N ASN A 122 22.01 -3.44 21.43
CA ASN A 122 22.51 -2.23 22.11
C ASN A 122 22.13 -2.22 23.60
N ARG A 123 22.26 -3.38 24.29
CA ARG A 123 21.89 -3.52 25.71
C ARG A 123 22.84 -2.78 26.64
N ASP A 124 24.10 -2.69 26.25
CA ASP A 124 25.16 -1.88 26.88
C ASP A 124 24.76 -0.41 27.01
N VAL A 125 23.94 0.10 26.09
CA VAL A 125 23.41 1.47 26.15
C VAL A 125 22.44 1.68 27.31
N LEU A 126 21.89 0.62 27.93
CA LEU A 126 21.04 0.74 29.12
C LEU A 126 21.82 1.17 30.36
N ASP A 127 23.13 0.95 30.40
CA ASP A 127 23.98 1.33 31.52
C ASP A 127 24.18 2.87 31.59
N ASP A 128 24.13 3.54 30.44
CA ASP A 128 24.08 5.00 30.33
C ASP A 128 22.67 5.48 29.95
N GLY A 129 21.88 5.82 30.96
CA GLY A 129 20.48 6.25 30.78
C GLY A 129 20.30 7.44 29.82
N TRP A 130 21.32 8.30 29.64
CA TRP A 130 21.26 9.39 28.65
C TRP A 130 21.34 8.88 27.22
N SER A 131 22.28 7.97 26.92
CA SER A 131 22.43 7.36 25.59
C SER A 131 21.19 6.55 25.19
N ALA A 132 20.48 5.95 26.14
CA ALA A 132 19.16 5.35 25.89
C ALA A 132 18.08 6.43 25.64
N LEU A 133 18.02 7.47 26.47
CA LEU A 133 17.00 8.52 26.38
C LEU A 133 17.11 9.36 25.10
N TRP A 134 18.33 9.56 24.60
CA TRP A 134 18.63 10.47 23.49
C TRP A 134 17.88 10.09 22.19
N PRO A 135 17.95 8.85 21.66
CA PRO A 135 17.11 8.45 20.54
C PRO A 135 15.61 8.46 20.86
N ALA A 136 15.21 8.09 22.08
CA ALA A 136 13.80 8.13 22.49
C ALA A 136 13.19 9.55 22.39
N LEU A 137 13.99 10.58 22.66
CA LEU A 137 13.65 12.00 22.50
C LEU A 137 13.81 12.53 21.06
N LEU A 138 14.22 11.69 20.10
CA LEU A 138 14.50 12.06 18.70
C LEU A 138 15.64 13.08 18.55
N LEU A 139 16.53 13.18 19.54
CA LEU A 139 17.61 14.18 19.53
C LEU A 139 18.89 13.65 18.85
N HIS A 140 18.98 12.35 18.52
CA HIS A 140 20.22 11.67 18.09
C HIS A 140 20.81 12.20 16.76
N ILE A 141 20.08 13.07 16.06
CA ILE A 141 20.54 13.71 14.83
C ILE A 141 21.40 14.96 15.06
N TYR A 142 21.41 15.52 16.27
CA TYR A 142 22.09 16.79 16.59
C TYR A 142 23.51 16.59 17.08
N VAL A 143 24.34 15.94 16.27
CA VAL A 143 25.76 15.67 16.57
C VAL A 143 26.67 16.10 15.41
N PRO A 144 27.85 16.70 15.69
CA PRO A 144 28.82 17.10 14.67
C PRO A 144 29.64 15.96 14.05
N THR A 145 29.69 14.78 14.68
CA THR A 145 30.40 13.58 14.19
C THR A 145 29.48 12.36 14.32
N PRO A 146 28.62 12.11 13.33
CA PRO A 146 27.46 11.26 13.54
C PRO A 146 27.77 9.77 13.70
N PHE A 147 28.88 9.28 13.16
CA PHE A 147 29.30 7.88 13.30
C PHE A 147 30.23 7.61 14.48
N GLU A 148 30.99 8.60 14.95
CA GLU A 148 31.73 8.50 16.22
C GLU A 148 30.76 8.46 17.42
N ALA A 149 29.60 9.12 17.27
CA ALA A 149 28.60 9.29 18.32
C ALA A 149 27.31 8.49 18.10
N ASN A 150 27.19 7.62 17.07
CA ASN A 150 25.96 6.86 16.86
C ASN A 150 25.87 5.74 17.90
N PRO A 151 25.03 5.86 18.94
CA PRO A 151 25.13 4.98 20.08
C PRO A 151 24.47 3.63 19.83
N MET A 152 23.87 3.39 18.65
CA MET A 152 23.01 2.23 18.44
C MET A 152 23.09 1.63 17.03
N ASN A 153 23.57 0.39 16.98
CA ASN A 153 23.53 -0.49 15.81
C ASN A 153 22.10 -0.75 15.34
N GLY A 154 21.89 -0.71 14.02
CA GLY A 154 20.61 -0.97 13.37
C GLY A 154 19.67 0.23 13.29
N MET A 155 20.12 1.42 13.70
CA MET A 155 19.34 2.66 13.67
C MET A 155 19.94 3.77 12.80
N GLU A 156 20.93 3.48 11.97
CA GLU A 156 21.74 4.44 11.23
C GLU A 156 20.92 5.33 10.29
N VAL A 157 19.82 4.82 9.74
CA VAL A 157 18.93 5.55 8.81
C VAL A 157 17.77 6.25 9.51
N THR A 158 17.67 6.11 10.84
CA THR A 158 16.53 6.63 11.60
C THR A 158 16.53 8.14 11.72
N TRP A 159 17.63 8.83 11.35
CA TRP A 159 17.73 10.29 11.29
C TRP A 159 16.60 10.95 10.48
N SER A 160 16.06 10.22 9.50
CA SER A 160 14.94 10.65 8.67
C SER A 160 13.65 10.84 9.47
N VAL A 161 13.43 10.10 10.56
CA VAL A 161 12.23 10.16 11.40
C VAL A 161 12.18 11.48 12.18
N PRO A 162 13.19 11.85 13.01
CA PRO A 162 13.26 13.16 13.64
C PRO A 162 13.15 14.32 12.64
N SER A 163 13.85 14.23 11.51
CA SER A 163 13.80 15.23 10.45
C SER A 163 12.37 15.43 9.92
N MET A 164 11.64 14.35 9.67
CA MET A 164 10.24 14.41 9.23
C MET A 164 9.29 14.94 10.31
N VAL A 165 9.50 14.59 11.58
CA VAL A 165 8.72 15.14 12.70
C VAL A 165 8.84 16.67 12.74
N GLN A 166 10.07 17.17 12.63
CA GLN A 166 10.36 18.59 12.61
C GLN A 166 9.73 19.30 11.41
N TRP A 167 9.76 18.70 10.22
CA TRP A 167 9.07 19.26 9.06
C TRP A 167 7.55 19.28 9.21
N TYR A 168 6.95 18.28 9.86
CA TYR A 168 5.53 18.28 10.16
C TYR A 168 5.13 19.32 11.21
N LEU A 169 6.05 19.74 12.08
CA LEU A 169 5.91 20.88 12.98
C LEU A 169 6.18 22.24 12.30
N ALA A 170 7.16 22.30 11.39
CA ALA A 170 7.59 23.53 10.73
C ALA A 170 6.61 23.99 9.64
N LEU A 171 6.09 23.08 8.81
CA LEU A 171 5.20 23.43 7.69
C LEU A 171 3.91 24.18 8.11
N PRO A 172 3.23 23.83 9.23
CA PRO A 172 2.12 24.60 9.74
C PRO A 172 2.52 26.01 10.20
N LEU A 173 3.71 26.17 10.79
CA LEU A 173 4.24 27.48 11.18
C LEU A 173 4.56 28.34 9.97
N VAL A 174 5.16 27.73 8.93
CA VAL A 174 5.40 28.37 7.62
C VAL A 174 4.08 28.83 7.00
N ALA A 175 3.07 27.96 6.99
CA ALA A 175 1.75 28.30 6.49
C ALA A 175 1.11 29.44 7.29
N TRP A 176 1.19 29.39 8.63
CA TRP A 176 0.67 30.42 9.51
C TRP A 176 1.37 31.78 9.31
N ALA A 177 2.70 31.78 9.12
CA ALA A 177 3.47 33.00 8.88
C ALA A 177 3.09 33.66 7.54
N VAL A 178 2.87 32.87 6.48
CA VAL A 178 2.58 33.40 5.14
C VAL A 178 1.09 33.63 4.87
N GLN A 179 0.17 32.99 5.60
CA GLN A 179 -1.26 33.03 5.27
C GLN A 179 -1.85 34.44 5.26
N GLY A 180 -1.40 35.31 6.19
CA GLY A 180 -1.89 36.70 6.27
C GLY A 180 -1.53 37.50 5.02
N PHE A 181 -0.28 37.36 4.56
CA PHE A 181 0.20 37.98 3.32
C PHE A 181 -0.48 37.38 2.08
N ALA A 182 -0.61 36.05 2.04
CA ALA A 182 -1.24 35.35 0.93
C ALA A 182 -2.71 35.75 0.74
N ARG A 183 -3.47 35.86 1.83
CA ARG A 183 -4.91 36.21 1.82
C ARG A 183 -5.21 37.61 1.31
N ARG A 184 -4.25 38.54 1.36
CA ARG A 184 -4.40 39.88 0.77
C ARG A 184 -4.50 39.87 -0.77
N GLY A 185 -4.39 38.72 -1.43
CA GLY A 185 -4.54 38.60 -2.88
C GLY A 185 -6.02 38.64 -3.29
N ALA A 186 -6.36 39.51 -4.25
CA ALA A 186 -7.74 39.66 -4.74
C ALA A 186 -8.22 38.42 -5.53
N THR A 187 -7.32 37.76 -6.26
CA THR A 187 -7.63 36.59 -7.10
C THR A 187 -6.98 35.31 -6.55
N PRO A 188 -7.51 34.11 -6.90
CA PRO A 188 -6.86 32.84 -6.56
C PRO A 188 -5.39 32.77 -7.02
N ALA A 189 -5.10 33.26 -8.24
CA ALA A 189 -3.75 33.34 -8.77
C ALA A 189 -2.84 34.27 -7.94
N ALA A 190 -3.33 35.43 -7.52
CA ALA A 190 -2.57 36.35 -6.67
C ALA A 190 -2.27 35.72 -5.29
N ARG A 191 -3.24 35.03 -4.70
CA ARG A 191 -3.05 34.30 -3.43
C ARG A 191 -2.03 33.18 -3.58
N ALA A 192 -2.10 32.39 -4.66
CA ALA A 192 -1.13 31.34 -4.96
C ALA A 192 0.29 31.89 -5.17
N ARG A 193 0.45 32.99 -5.92
CA ARG A 193 1.75 33.65 -6.14
C ARG A 193 2.37 34.12 -4.83
N ARG A 194 1.58 34.65 -3.89
CA ARG A 194 2.07 35.06 -2.58
C ARG A 194 2.39 33.86 -1.68
N LEU A 195 1.62 32.79 -1.80
CA LEU A 195 1.85 31.53 -1.10
C LEU A 195 3.11 30.79 -1.58
N MET A 196 3.71 31.19 -2.72
CA MET A 196 5.02 30.73 -3.17
C MET A 196 6.20 31.30 -2.37
N LEU A 197 6.03 32.36 -1.59
CA LEU A 197 7.13 33.02 -0.86
C LEU A 197 8.03 32.05 -0.05
N PRO A 198 7.50 31.03 0.64
CA PRO A 198 8.36 30.10 1.38
C PRO A 198 9.26 29.24 0.50
N VAL A 199 8.92 29.02 -0.77
CA VAL A 199 9.69 28.13 -1.68
C VAL A 199 11.14 28.62 -1.87
N PRO A 200 11.41 29.85 -2.35
CA PRO A 200 12.77 30.34 -2.48
C PRO A 200 13.49 30.49 -1.13
N LEU A 201 12.76 30.81 -0.05
CA LEU A 201 13.35 30.93 1.29
C LEU A 201 13.87 29.58 1.80
N LEU A 202 13.06 28.53 1.70
CA LEU A 202 13.44 27.16 2.07
C LEU A 202 14.59 26.64 1.19
N MET A 203 14.60 26.99 -0.10
CA MET A 203 15.73 26.68 -0.99
C MET A 203 17.02 27.34 -0.50
N GLY A 204 16.95 28.64 -0.19
CA GLY A 204 18.09 29.41 0.31
C GLY A 204 18.60 28.89 1.66
N ILE A 205 17.71 28.50 2.57
CA ILE A 205 18.07 27.90 3.86
C ILE A 205 18.86 26.61 3.66
N GLY A 206 18.41 25.70 2.78
CA GLY A 206 19.13 24.46 2.53
C GLY A 206 20.49 24.66 1.87
N ILE A 207 20.59 25.62 0.94
CA ILE A 207 21.86 25.97 0.29
C ILE A 207 22.82 26.61 1.30
N ALA A 208 22.34 27.54 2.12
CA ALA A 208 23.14 28.15 3.17
C ALA A 208 23.63 27.11 4.19
N TRP A 209 22.76 26.16 4.57
CA TRP A 209 23.13 25.05 5.45
C TRP A 209 24.26 24.21 4.88
N LEU A 210 24.20 23.86 3.59
CA LEU A 210 25.28 23.15 2.91
C LEU A 210 26.62 23.89 3.06
N PHE A 211 26.65 25.20 2.79
CA PHE A 211 27.88 25.99 2.91
C PHE A 211 28.37 26.14 4.35
N VAL A 212 27.46 26.23 5.32
CA VAL A 212 27.81 26.27 6.75
C VAL A 212 28.50 24.96 7.15
N VAL A 213 27.90 23.80 6.85
CA VAL A 213 28.49 22.50 7.23
C VAL A 213 29.86 22.31 6.57
N THR A 214 29.96 22.56 5.25
CA THR A 214 31.24 22.42 4.54
C THR A 214 32.29 23.42 5.02
N GLY A 215 31.87 24.64 5.37
CA GLY A 215 32.78 25.70 5.83
C GLY A 215 33.32 25.46 7.24
N GLN A 216 32.57 24.74 8.09
CA GLN A 216 33.01 24.32 9.42
C GLN A 216 33.86 23.04 9.40
N GLY A 217 34.03 22.40 8.24
CA GLY A 217 34.75 21.13 8.14
C GLY A 217 34.05 19.96 8.83
N TRP A 218 32.75 20.08 9.08
CA TRP A 218 31.94 19.01 9.65
C TRP A 218 31.71 17.89 8.62
N ASP A 219 31.37 16.70 9.10
CA ASP A 219 30.98 15.58 8.24
C ASP A 219 29.83 16.01 7.31
N HIS A 220 30.03 15.84 6.00
CA HIS A 220 29.05 16.22 4.98
C HIS A 220 27.70 15.51 5.15
N ARG A 221 27.64 14.36 5.81
CA ARG A 221 26.38 13.64 6.07
C ARG A 221 25.42 14.42 6.95
N ILE A 222 25.93 15.31 7.82
CA ILE A 222 25.12 16.22 8.67
C ILE A 222 24.21 17.10 7.83
N ILE A 223 24.65 17.43 6.61
CA ILE A 223 23.84 18.17 5.66
C ILE A 223 22.49 17.48 5.51
N PHE A 224 22.44 16.15 5.40
CA PHE A 224 21.21 15.38 5.26
C PHE A 224 20.50 15.11 6.60
N TRP A 225 21.23 14.89 7.70
CA TRP A 225 20.62 14.43 8.96
C TRP A 225 19.81 15.53 9.66
N TRP A 226 20.24 16.78 9.51
CA TRP A 226 19.50 17.92 10.02
C TRP A 226 18.34 18.28 9.08
N PRO A 227 17.20 18.75 9.62
CA PRO A 227 16.03 19.07 8.80
C PRO A 227 16.36 20.08 7.68
N LEU A 228 17.27 21.03 7.95
CA LEU A 228 17.62 22.13 7.06
C LEU A 228 18.12 21.66 5.70
N GLY A 229 18.85 20.54 5.64
CA GLY A 229 19.32 20.01 4.37
C GLY A 229 18.23 19.56 3.44
N PHE A 230 17.10 19.07 3.96
CA PHE A 230 15.98 18.70 3.11
C PHE A 230 15.02 19.85 2.82
N ALA A 231 15.29 21.06 3.31
CA ALA A 231 14.49 22.25 3.03
C ALA A 231 14.24 22.48 1.52
N PRO A 232 15.20 22.27 0.59
CA PRO A 232 14.96 22.41 -0.85
C PRO A 232 13.96 21.38 -1.40
N THR A 233 14.04 20.13 -0.94
CA THR A 233 13.09 19.08 -1.36
C THR A 233 11.70 19.30 -0.75
N ILE A 234 11.64 19.78 0.49
CA ILE A 234 10.37 20.20 1.12
C ILE A 234 9.79 21.41 0.37
N ALA A 235 10.62 22.35 -0.07
CA ALA A 235 10.21 23.49 -0.90
C ALA A 235 9.60 23.03 -2.22
N VAL A 236 10.16 21.98 -2.86
CA VAL A 236 9.56 21.32 -4.03
C VAL A 236 8.18 20.73 -3.70
N GLY A 237 8.03 20.10 -2.54
CA GLY A 237 6.73 19.61 -2.07
C GLY A 237 5.69 20.74 -1.90
N VAL A 238 6.08 21.83 -1.25
CA VAL A 238 5.25 23.04 -1.08
C VAL A 238 4.92 23.67 -2.44
N PHE A 239 5.89 23.75 -3.34
CA PHE A 239 5.70 24.20 -4.72
C PHE A 239 4.63 23.37 -5.41
N MET A 240 4.77 22.04 -5.46
CA MET A 240 3.77 21.15 -6.06
C MET A 240 2.38 21.34 -5.42
N ALA A 241 2.31 21.43 -4.09
CA ALA A 241 1.05 21.57 -3.36
C ALA A 241 0.25 22.81 -3.80
N VAL A 242 0.91 23.96 -3.90
CA VAL A 242 0.27 25.21 -4.29
C VAL A 242 -0.07 25.23 -5.77
N GLN A 243 0.80 24.70 -6.64
CA GLN A 243 0.52 24.63 -8.08
C GLN A 243 -0.69 23.74 -8.38
N LEU A 244 -0.79 22.59 -7.71
CA LEU A 244 -1.94 21.68 -7.82
C LEU A 244 -3.21 22.29 -7.19
N ALA A 245 -3.07 23.01 -6.07
CA ALA A 245 -4.19 23.71 -5.44
C ALA A 245 -4.73 24.84 -6.33
N LEU A 246 -3.86 25.60 -7.00
CA LEU A 246 -4.28 26.64 -7.94
C LEU A 246 -5.02 26.04 -9.13
N ALA A 247 -4.48 24.97 -9.74
CA ALA A 247 -5.13 24.25 -10.84
C ALA A 247 -6.52 23.71 -10.46
N GLU A 248 -6.70 23.30 -9.20
CA GLU A 248 -7.98 22.81 -8.68
C GLU A 248 -8.98 23.93 -8.39
N VAL A 249 -8.54 25.09 -7.89
CA VAL A 249 -9.44 26.20 -7.51
C VAL A 249 -9.77 27.10 -8.70
N SER A 250 -8.82 27.30 -9.63
CA SER A 250 -9.01 28.14 -10.81
C SER A 250 -8.43 27.43 -12.05
N PRO A 251 -9.21 26.57 -12.73
CA PRO A 251 -8.75 25.83 -13.90
C PRO A 251 -8.21 26.74 -15.03
N LYS A 252 -8.76 27.95 -15.19
CA LYS A 252 -8.28 28.96 -16.13
C LYS A 252 -6.85 29.43 -15.85
N ASP A 253 -6.45 29.43 -14.57
CA ASP A 253 -5.12 29.86 -14.11
C ASP A 253 -4.16 28.68 -13.92
N THR A 254 -4.47 27.50 -14.47
CA THR A 254 -3.65 26.29 -14.31
C THR A 254 -2.20 26.57 -14.75
N PRO A 255 -1.19 26.38 -13.87
CA PRO A 255 0.20 26.67 -14.20
C PRO A 255 0.73 25.89 -15.42
N ARG A 256 1.63 26.50 -16.20
CA ARG A 256 2.25 25.89 -17.40
C ARG A 256 2.82 24.50 -17.12
N LEU A 257 3.52 24.36 -16.00
CA LEU A 257 4.16 23.09 -15.61
C LEU A 257 3.12 21.98 -15.34
N VAL A 258 2.01 22.31 -14.67
CA VAL A 258 0.91 21.35 -14.40
C VAL A 258 0.23 20.94 -15.70
N ARG A 259 -0.01 21.90 -16.62
CA ARG A 259 -0.55 21.59 -17.95
C ARG A 259 0.39 20.69 -18.75
N LEU A 260 1.69 20.98 -18.72
CA LEU A 260 2.70 20.17 -19.41
C LEU A 260 2.76 18.75 -18.83
N ALA A 261 2.72 18.59 -17.50
CA ALA A 261 2.69 17.28 -16.85
C ALA A 261 1.41 16.49 -17.18
N THR A 262 0.28 17.19 -17.32
CA THR A 262 -0.98 16.57 -17.71
C THR A 262 -0.98 16.13 -19.18
N ALA A 263 -0.46 16.97 -20.07
CA ALA A 263 -0.47 16.73 -21.51
C ALA A 263 0.64 15.79 -21.98
N ARG A 264 1.81 15.83 -21.33
CA ARG A 264 3.03 15.12 -21.74
C ARG A 264 3.77 14.51 -20.53
N PRO A 265 3.15 13.59 -19.77
CA PRO A 265 3.77 12.97 -18.60
C PRO A 265 5.09 12.24 -18.93
N GLN A 266 5.25 11.72 -20.14
CA GLN A 266 6.49 11.08 -20.59
C GLN A 266 7.73 11.98 -20.55
N LEU A 267 7.57 13.30 -20.76
CA LEU A 267 8.70 14.24 -20.68
C LEU A 267 9.24 14.33 -19.25
N PHE A 268 8.36 14.20 -18.25
CA PHE A 268 8.76 14.18 -16.86
C PHE A 268 9.49 12.89 -16.50
N TRP A 269 9.01 11.74 -16.98
CA TRP A 269 9.71 10.47 -16.81
C TRP A 269 11.09 10.45 -17.48
N LEU A 270 11.20 11.00 -18.70
CA LEU A 270 12.49 11.16 -19.38
C LEU A 270 13.41 12.12 -18.62
N ALA A 271 12.88 13.23 -18.09
CA ALA A 271 13.65 14.14 -17.25
C ALA A 271 14.13 13.47 -15.97
N SER A 272 13.30 12.68 -15.28
CA SER A 272 13.69 11.91 -14.10
C SER A 272 14.76 10.87 -14.42
N LEU A 273 14.62 10.14 -15.53
CA LEU A 273 15.64 9.20 -15.99
C LEU A 273 16.96 9.91 -16.30
N GLY A 274 16.90 11.05 -17.02
CA GLY A 274 18.08 11.85 -17.32
C GLY A 274 18.78 12.36 -16.06
N LEU A 275 18.01 12.87 -15.08
CA LEU A 275 18.54 13.30 -13.78
C LEU A 275 19.19 12.13 -13.01
N TYR A 276 18.58 10.95 -13.02
CA TYR A 276 19.16 9.74 -12.42
C TYR A 276 20.48 9.34 -13.09
N VAL A 277 20.52 9.28 -14.43
CA VAL A 277 21.74 8.93 -15.18
C VAL A 277 22.84 9.97 -14.96
N VAL A 278 22.52 11.26 -14.96
CA VAL A 278 23.48 12.32 -14.63
C VAL A 278 24.03 12.14 -13.21
N ASN A 279 23.18 11.77 -12.24
CA ASN A 279 23.63 11.50 -10.87
C ASN A 279 24.54 10.27 -10.77
N CYS A 280 24.34 9.24 -11.61
CA CYS A 280 25.21 8.06 -11.67
C CYS A 280 26.66 8.43 -12.03
N VAL A 281 26.84 9.45 -12.88
CA VAL A 281 28.16 9.97 -13.28
C VAL A 281 28.84 10.79 -12.17
N ARG A 282 28.14 11.05 -11.04
CA ARG A 282 28.65 11.83 -9.89
C ARG A 282 29.36 13.12 -10.31
N PRO A 283 28.66 14.09 -10.94
CA PRO A 283 29.30 15.27 -11.53
C PRO A 283 30.14 16.01 -10.49
N PHE A 284 31.39 16.34 -10.85
CA PHE A 284 32.36 17.01 -9.98
C PHE A 284 32.71 16.25 -8.69
N SER A 285 32.36 14.96 -8.60
CA SER A 285 32.72 14.05 -7.51
C SER A 285 33.33 12.77 -8.09
N VAL A 286 33.41 11.70 -7.30
CA VAL A 286 34.05 10.44 -7.69
C VAL A 286 32.98 9.38 -8.00
N ILE A 287 33.06 8.78 -9.18
CA ILE A 287 32.13 7.75 -9.64
C ILE A 287 32.27 6.50 -8.79
N GLY A 288 31.13 5.88 -8.46
CA GLY A 288 31.12 4.57 -7.79
C GLY A 288 31.49 4.61 -6.31
N MET A 289 31.49 5.80 -5.69
CA MET A 289 31.77 5.96 -4.27
C MET A 289 30.49 6.16 -3.45
N ASP A 290 30.61 5.86 -2.17
CA ASP A 290 29.60 5.98 -1.12
C ASP A 290 29.20 7.42 -0.78
N ASP A 291 30.13 8.37 -0.90
CA ASP A 291 29.94 9.77 -0.51
C ASP A 291 30.36 10.81 -1.57
N TYR A 292 29.99 12.07 -1.34
CA TYR A 292 30.33 13.22 -2.15
C TYR A 292 31.57 13.94 -1.60
N TYR A 293 32.73 13.68 -2.23
CA TYR A 293 34.02 14.24 -1.80
C TYR A 293 34.33 15.64 -2.33
N SER A 294 33.32 16.40 -2.77
CA SER A 294 33.50 17.79 -3.18
C SER A 294 32.25 18.62 -2.90
N VAL A 295 32.44 19.88 -2.52
CA VAL A 295 31.34 20.82 -2.24
C VAL A 295 30.48 21.03 -3.49
N SER A 296 31.11 21.20 -4.66
CA SER A 296 30.41 21.37 -5.94
C SER A 296 29.59 20.13 -6.33
N GLY A 297 30.16 18.94 -6.15
CA GLY A 297 29.46 17.68 -6.43
C GLY A 297 28.28 17.47 -5.49
N LEU A 298 28.45 17.78 -4.21
CA LEU A 298 27.38 17.73 -3.22
C LEU A 298 26.26 18.73 -3.54
N PHE A 299 26.60 19.96 -3.92
CA PHE A 299 25.62 20.98 -4.35
C PHE A 299 24.80 20.51 -5.56
N ILE A 300 25.46 19.93 -6.57
CA ILE A 300 24.78 19.42 -7.76
C ILE A 300 23.87 18.24 -7.41
N ALA A 301 24.32 17.33 -6.56
CA ALA A 301 23.49 16.24 -6.06
C ALA A 301 22.24 16.76 -5.34
N TYR A 302 22.39 17.80 -4.52
CA TYR A 302 21.28 18.49 -3.84
C TYR A 302 20.21 19.01 -4.80
N VAL A 303 20.66 19.65 -5.88
CA VAL A 303 19.79 20.15 -6.95
C VAL A 303 19.12 18.97 -7.66
N ILE A 304 19.88 17.93 -8.01
CA ILE A 304 19.36 16.74 -8.70
C ILE A 304 18.30 16.04 -7.84
N VAL A 305 18.54 15.80 -6.55
CA VAL A 305 17.58 15.17 -5.63
C VAL A 305 16.26 15.94 -5.62
N SER A 306 16.31 17.27 -5.55
CA SER A 306 15.12 18.13 -5.54
C SER A 306 14.38 18.11 -6.87
N LEU A 307 15.10 18.21 -7.99
CA LEU A 307 14.52 18.15 -9.34
C LEU A 307 13.98 16.75 -9.68
N PHE A 308 14.64 15.69 -9.23
CA PHE A 308 14.19 14.32 -9.37
C PHE A 308 12.89 14.12 -8.58
N GLY A 309 12.86 14.58 -7.32
CA GLY A 309 11.65 14.59 -6.49
C GLY A 309 10.47 15.31 -7.18
N LEU A 310 10.70 16.45 -7.83
CA LEU A 310 9.69 17.15 -8.61
C LEU A 310 9.24 16.35 -9.83
N THR A 311 10.18 15.95 -10.68
CA THR A 311 9.89 15.35 -11.99
C THR A 311 9.29 13.96 -11.89
N ALA A 312 9.74 13.14 -10.92
CA ALA A 312 9.21 11.79 -10.72
C ALA A 312 7.84 11.81 -10.01
N SER A 313 7.56 12.84 -9.19
CA SER A 313 6.33 12.92 -8.42
C SER A 313 5.19 13.64 -9.16
N LEU A 314 5.49 14.73 -9.88
CA LEU A 314 4.47 15.57 -10.49
C LEU A 314 3.51 14.83 -11.45
N PRO A 315 3.96 13.99 -12.40
CA PRO A 315 3.04 13.28 -13.31
C PRO A 315 2.06 12.37 -12.57
N LEU A 316 2.45 11.84 -11.39
CA LEU A 316 1.62 10.94 -10.58
C LEU A 316 0.52 11.66 -9.79
N VAL A 317 0.64 12.97 -9.58
CA VAL A 317 -0.23 13.73 -8.67
C VAL A 317 -1.13 14.73 -9.42
N VAL A 318 -0.84 15.00 -10.69
CA VAL A 318 -1.72 15.81 -11.56
C VAL A 318 -3.00 15.05 -11.92
N ARG A 319 -4.08 15.80 -12.13
CA ARG A 319 -5.38 15.23 -12.52
C ARG A 319 -5.56 15.32 -14.04
N GLY A 320 -6.00 14.23 -14.66
CA GLY A 320 -6.38 14.19 -16.07
C GLY A 320 -5.26 13.80 -17.02
N ALA A 321 -4.08 13.43 -16.51
CA ALA A 321 -3.02 12.83 -17.33
C ALA A 321 -3.49 11.50 -17.91
N ARG A 322 -3.11 11.22 -19.17
CA ARG A 322 -3.30 9.89 -19.77
C ARG A 322 -2.40 8.91 -19.04
N ARG A 323 -2.92 7.73 -18.70
CA ARG A 323 -2.13 6.68 -18.05
C ARG A 323 -0.97 6.27 -18.94
N THR A 324 0.25 6.46 -18.47
CA THR A 324 1.45 5.99 -19.15
C THR A 324 1.69 4.50 -18.89
N SER A 325 2.57 3.86 -19.66
CA SER A 325 3.11 2.53 -19.33
C SER A 325 3.75 2.53 -17.95
N THR A 326 4.51 3.59 -17.61
CA THR A 326 5.15 3.75 -16.30
C THR A 326 4.13 3.75 -15.15
N GLU A 327 3.02 4.47 -15.30
CA GLU A 327 1.96 4.46 -14.28
C GLU A 327 1.29 3.10 -14.13
N ARG A 328 1.17 2.31 -15.21
CA ARG A 328 0.68 0.93 -15.13
C ARG A 328 1.65 0.03 -14.37
N VAL A 329 2.94 0.13 -14.64
CA VAL A 329 3.98 -0.64 -13.92
C VAL A 329 3.98 -0.27 -12.44
N LEU A 330 4.06 1.03 -12.11
CA LEU A 330 4.00 1.51 -10.72
C LEU A 330 2.67 1.16 -10.04
N GLY A 331 1.59 1.04 -10.80
CA GLY A 331 0.27 0.65 -10.32
C GLY A 331 0.07 -0.86 -10.16
N SER A 332 1.07 -1.69 -10.47
CA SER A 332 1.00 -3.16 -10.30
C SER A 332 0.74 -3.54 -8.84
N GLY A 333 0.08 -4.70 -8.63
CA GLY A 333 -0.29 -5.16 -7.29
C GLY A 333 0.91 -5.27 -6.34
N VAL A 334 2.03 -5.80 -6.82
CA VAL A 334 3.28 -5.96 -6.06
C VAL A 334 3.85 -4.61 -5.63
N LEU A 335 4.07 -3.68 -6.56
CA LEU A 335 4.61 -2.36 -6.22
C LEU A 335 3.64 -1.53 -5.37
N ALA A 336 2.33 -1.68 -5.57
CA ALA A 336 1.33 -1.07 -4.72
C ALA A 336 1.36 -1.64 -3.29
N TYR A 337 1.60 -2.94 -3.12
CA TYR A 337 1.77 -3.56 -1.80
C TYR A 337 3.04 -3.09 -1.11
N LEU A 338 4.20 -3.24 -1.77
CA LEU A 338 5.50 -2.78 -1.26
C LEU A 338 5.45 -1.28 -0.93
N GLY A 339 4.70 -0.51 -1.71
CA GLY A 339 4.49 0.92 -1.49
C GLY A 339 3.68 1.27 -0.24
N LYS A 340 2.75 0.39 0.18
CA LYS A 340 2.00 0.56 1.44
C LYS A 340 2.93 0.37 2.64
N ILE A 341 3.81 -0.63 2.57
CA ILE A 341 4.78 -0.96 3.63
C ILE A 341 6.13 -0.25 3.46
N SER A 342 6.27 0.65 2.49
CA SER A 342 7.56 1.26 2.09
C SER A 342 8.28 1.97 3.22
N TYR A 343 7.51 2.53 4.17
CA TYR A 343 8.07 3.15 5.36
C TYR A 343 8.73 2.12 6.28
N GLY A 344 8.03 1.02 6.57
CA GLY A 344 8.59 -0.10 7.32
C GLY A 344 9.81 -0.71 6.62
N VAL A 345 9.78 -0.89 5.30
CA VAL A 345 10.94 -1.44 4.55
C VAL A 345 12.16 -0.55 4.73
N TYR A 346 11.99 0.76 4.56
CA TYR A 346 13.06 1.72 4.79
C TYR A 346 13.47 1.81 6.28
N LEU A 347 12.58 1.55 7.22
CA LEU A 347 12.90 1.60 8.64
C LEU A 347 13.69 0.37 9.11
N TRP A 348 13.27 -0.83 8.71
CA TRP A 348 13.79 -2.11 9.21
C TRP A 348 14.99 -2.66 8.45
N HIS A 349 15.37 -2.10 7.30
CA HIS A 349 16.45 -2.68 6.49
C HIS A 349 17.82 -2.69 7.18
N MET A 350 18.17 -1.65 7.93
CA MET A 350 19.45 -1.64 8.67
C MET A 350 19.47 -2.72 9.77
N ALA A 351 18.37 -2.88 10.50
CA ALA A 351 18.19 -3.97 11.45
C ALA A 351 18.36 -5.35 10.77
N ALA A 352 17.73 -5.54 9.61
CA ALA A 352 17.88 -6.78 8.84
C ALA A 352 19.33 -7.04 8.41
N MET A 353 20.07 -6.00 8.01
CA MET A 353 21.49 -6.11 7.68
C MET A 353 22.31 -6.56 8.90
N HIS A 354 22.14 -5.94 10.07
CA HIS A 354 22.86 -6.36 11.27
C HIS A 354 22.51 -7.78 11.70
N PHE A 355 21.23 -8.15 11.70
CA PHE A 355 20.82 -9.51 12.05
C PHE A 355 21.44 -10.57 11.12
N TYR A 356 21.65 -10.24 9.86
CA TYR A 356 22.30 -11.13 8.90
C TYR A 356 23.83 -11.15 9.04
N LEU A 357 24.47 -9.99 9.22
CA LEU A 357 25.93 -9.86 9.25
C LEU A 357 26.55 -10.32 10.57
N GLN A 358 25.80 -10.23 11.68
CA GLN A 358 26.28 -10.59 13.01
C GLN A 358 25.22 -11.33 13.85
N PRO A 359 24.70 -12.48 13.39
CA PRO A 359 23.64 -13.20 14.10
C PRO A 359 24.05 -13.63 15.52
N GLY A 360 25.34 -13.89 15.74
CA GLY A 360 25.89 -14.31 17.03
C GLY A 360 25.95 -13.22 18.11
N THR A 361 25.72 -11.94 17.76
CA THR A 361 25.66 -10.84 18.73
C THR A 361 24.22 -10.45 19.11
N VAL A 362 23.23 -11.08 18.47
CA VAL A 362 21.81 -10.80 18.73
C VAL A 362 21.42 -11.41 20.07
N PHE A 363 20.95 -10.57 20.99
CA PHE A 363 20.58 -10.92 22.37
C PHE A 363 21.76 -11.28 23.30
N GLY A 364 23.01 -11.12 22.86
CA GLY A 364 24.21 -11.29 23.69
C GLY A 364 25.50 -11.19 22.88
N GLY A 365 26.56 -10.60 23.45
CA GLY A 365 27.85 -10.34 22.78
C GLY A 365 28.05 -8.85 22.44
N GLU A 366 29.30 -8.47 22.14
CA GLU A 366 29.63 -7.10 21.72
C GLU A 366 29.25 -6.90 20.24
N ALA A 367 28.20 -6.11 20.01
CA ALA A 367 27.75 -5.79 18.66
C ALA A 367 28.79 -4.90 17.95
N ARG A 368 29.03 -5.22 16.68
CA ARG A 368 29.95 -4.49 15.82
C ARG A 368 29.21 -3.43 15.02
N THR A 369 29.88 -2.30 14.86
CA THR A 369 29.46 -1.20 14.00
C THR A 369 29.62 -1.57 12.52
N LEU A 370 28.91 -0.90 11.62
CA LEU A 370 28.86 -1.31 10.22
C LEU A 370 30.18 -1.12 9.45
N ASP A 371 31.03 -0.20 9.86
CA ASP A 371 32.41 -0.05 9.38
C ASP A 371 33.22 -1.33 9.67
N GLN A 372 33.05 -1.93 10.85
CA GLN A 372 33.68 -3.20 11.21
C GLN A 372 33.09 -4.40 10.45
N LEU A 373 31.86 -4.26 9.95
CA LEU A 373 31.15 -5.24 9.13
C LEU A 373 31.29 -5.01 7.62
N TYR A 374 32.08 -4.00 7.21
CA TYR A 374 32.33 -3.68 5.81
C TYR A 374 32.94 -4.88 5.06
N ALA A 375 32.44 -5.14 3.84
CA ALA A 375 32.88 -6.20 2.94
C ALA A 375 32.80 -7.63 3.50
N LYS A 376 32.05 -7.87 4.59
CA LYS A 376 31.89 -9.22 5.19
C LYS A 376 30.92 -10.13 4.43
N SER A 377 30.12 -9.59 3.52
CA SER A 377 29.21 -10.35 2.66
C SER A 377 29.24 -9.78 1.24
N GLY A 378 29.08 -10.64 0.24
CA GLY A 378 28.86 -10.23 -1.14
C GLY A 378 27.53 -9.49 -1.31
N PHE A 379 27.49 -8.57 -2.28
CA PHE A 379 26.34 -7.69 -2.55
C PHE A 379 25.02 -8.45 -2.72
N TRP A 380 24.95 -9.44 -3.61
CA TRP A 380 23.69 -10.14 -3.89
C TRP A 380 23.14 -10.94 -2.71
N ALA A 381 24.02 -11.56 -1.92
CA ALA A 381 23.61 -12.28 -0.72
C ALA A 381 23.07 -11.31 0.34
N LEU A 382 23.77 -10.19 0.56
CA LEU A 382 23.33 -9.16 1.50
C LEU A 382 22.04 -8.47 1.04
N GLU A 383 21.89 -8.17 -0.25
CA GLU A 383 20.69 -7.58 -0.85
C GLU A 383 19.48 -8.50 -0.67
N ALA A 384 19.62 -9.79 -1.01
CA ALA A 384 18.54 -10.75 -0.89
C ALA A 384 18.11 -10.94 0.59
N ALA A 385 19.07 -11.08 1.50
CA ALA A 385 18.79 -11.21 2.93
C ALA A 385 18.14 -9.94 3.49
N THR A 386 18.67 -8.77 3.17
CA THR A 386 18.17 -7.48 3.63
C THR A 386 16.78 -7.19 3.09
N LEU A 387 16.55 -7.40 1.80
CA LEU A 387 15.24 -7.21 1.17
C LEU A 387 14.20 -8.14 1.80
N THR A 388 14.52 -9.42 1.94
CA THR A 388 13.60 -10.42 2.50
C THR A 388 13.28 -10.10 3.96
N GLY A 389 14.31 -9.86 4.78
CA GLY A 389 14.16 -9.50 6.18
C GLY A 389 13.39 -8.18 6.36
N ALA A 390 13.73 -7.14 5.60
CA ALA A 390 13.04 -5.85 5.65
C ALA A 390 11.57 -5.97 5.25
N VAL A 391 11.24 -6.74 4.19
CA VAL A 391 9.85 -6.93 3.76
C VAL A 391 9.05 -7.71 4.79
N ILE A 392 9.62 -8.76 5.40
CA ILE A 392 8.95 -9.53 6.47
C ILE A 392 8.69 -8.63 7.68
N LEU A 393 9.73 -7.98 8.21
CA LEU A 393 9.62 -7.10 9.39
C LEU A 393 8.69 -5.91 9.14
N ALA A 394 8.77 -5.29 7.96
CA ALA A 394 7.88 -4.22 7.55
C ALA A 394 6.42 -4.67 7.43
N SER A 395 6.18 -5.88 6.92
CA SER A 395 4.83 -6.45 6.82
C SER A 395 4.24 -6.70 8.21
N LEU A 396 5.03 -7.30 9.12
CA LEU A 396 4.63 -7.51 10.52
C LEU A 396 4.34 -6.17 11.22
N SER A 397 5.27 -5.21 11.14
CA SER A 397 5.10 -3.84 11.65
C SER A 397 3.81 -3.20 11.11
N TYR A 398 3.58 -3.33 9.80
CA TYR A 398 2.42 -2.72 9.16
C TYR A 398 1.10 -3.31 9.65
N PHE A 399 0.96 -4.64 9.67
CA PHE A 399 -0.31 -5.28 10.01
C PHE A 399 -0.60 -5.28 11.50
N LEU A 400 0.42 -5.46 12.34
CA LEU A 400 0.26 -5.57 13.79
C LEU A 400 0.20 -4.20 14.48
N LEU A 401 0.88 -3.18 13.95
CA LEU A 401 1.03 -1.89 14.62
C LEU A 401 0.49 -0.72 13.79
N GLU A 402 1.04 -0.49 12.60
CA GLU A 402 0.76 0.73 11.86
C GLU A 402 -0.70 0.80 11.39
N ARG A 403 -1.21 -0.28 10.78
CA ARG A 403 -2.58 -0.36 10.27
C ARG A 403 -3.65 -0.15 11.35
N PRO A 404 -3.63 -0.84 12.51
CA PRO A 404 -4.62 -0.60 13.56
C PRO A 404 -4.54 0.83 14.12
N ILE A 405 -3.34 1.36 14.35
CA ILE A 405 -3.16 2.73 14.86
C ILE A 405 -3.66 3.77 13.85
N MET A 406 -3.35 3.61 12.56
CA MET A 406 -3.84 4.52 11.51
C MET A 406 -5.36 4.49 11.42
N ARG A 407 -5.99 3.31 11.47
CA ARG A 407 -7.46 3.17 11.49
C ARG A 407 -8.08 3.87 12.70
N TRP A 408 -7.47 3.74 13.87
CA TRP A 408 -7.90 4.43 15.09
C TRP A 408 -7.74 5.96 14.95
N ALA A 409 -6.59 6.42 14.47
CA ALA A 409 -6.28 7.83 14.27
C ALA A 409 -7.27 8.49 13.29
N ASP A 410 -7.58 7.82 12.18
CA ASP A 410 -8.54 8.29 11.20
C ASP A 410 -9.94 8.44 11.81
N ARG A 411 -10.38 7.51 12.67
CA ARG A 411 -11.66 7.60 13.39
C ARG A 411 -11.67 8.73 14.43
N ARG A 412 -10.55 8.95 15.13
CA ARG A 412 -10.46 9.87 16.27
C ARG A 412 -10.26 11.33 15.85
N PHE A 413 -9.49 11.56 14.79
CA PHE A 413 -9.07 12.88 14.31
C PHE A 413 -9.72 13.28 12.98
N ALA A 414 -10.69 12.51 12.46
CA ALA A 414 -11.54 12.97 11.35
C ALA A 414 -12.15 14.35 11.64
N ASP A 415 -12.19 15.20 10.62
CA ASP A 415 -12.75 16.55 10.73
C ASP A 415 -14.24 16.49 11.11
N PRO A 416 -14.76 17.36 12.00
CA PRO A 416 -16.16 17.35 12.43
C PRO A 416 -17.17 17.44 11.27
N GLY A 417 -16.85 18.14 10.19
CA GLY A 417 -17.67 18.20 8.97
C GLY A 417 -17.81 16.86 8.23
N ARG A 418 -16.96 15.87 8.54
CA ARG A 418 -17.09 14.47 8.10
C ARG A 418 -17.78 13.57 9.14
N ARG A 419 -17.96 14.06 10.38
CA ARG A 419 -18.52 13.32 11.52
C ARG A 419 -20.03 13.45 11.65
N ALA A 420 -20.63 14.48 11.06
CA ALA A 420 -22.08 14.62 10.92
C ALA A 420 -22.72 13.48 10.09
N VAL A 421 -21.91 12.65 9.43
CA VAL A 421 -22.32 11.47 8.64
C VAL A 421 -21.97 10.16 9.38
N ARG A 422 -22.13 10.12 10.71
CA ARG A 422 -22.09 8.84 11.44
C ARG A 422 -23.52 8.44 11.81
N PRO A 423 -24.00 7.26 11.40
CA PRO A 423 -25.25 6.72 11.89
C PRO A 423 -25.12 6.45 13.39
N GLY A 424 -26.19 6.72 14.13
CA GLY A 424 -26.32 6.36 15.54
C GLY A 424 -26.18 4.84 15.75
N PRO A 425 -25.96 4.39 17.00
CA PRO A 425 -25.79 2.97 17.31
C PRO A 425 -26.99 2.16 16.81
N ALA A 426 -26.67 1.04 16.17
CA ALA A 426 -27.62 0.06 15.66
C ALA A 426 -28.57 -0.39 16.77
N GLY A 427 -29.88 -0.30 16.52
CA GLY A 427 -30.89 -0.73 17.48
C GLY A 427 -32.08 0.21 17.63
N SER A 428 -32.65 0.72 16.53
CA SER A 428 -34.10 0.91 16.50
C SER A 428 -34.56 0.68 15.08
N VAL A 429 -35.19 -0.47 14.86
CA VAL A 429 -36.04 -0.70 13.71
C VAL A 429 -37.21 0.25 13.89
N VAL A 430 -37.14 1.43 13.27
CA VAL A 430 -38.32 2.25 13.07
C VAL A 430 -39.12 1.57 11.96
N PRO A 431 -40.37 1.13 12.20
CA PRO A 431 -41.18 0.56 11.13
C PRO A 431 -41.43 1.65 10.09
N ARG A 432 -41.00 1.41 8.84
CA ARG A 432 -41.37 2.26 7.70
C ARG A 432 -42.88 2.09 7.44
N PRO A 433 -43.65 3.17 7.21
CA PRO A 433 -45.01 3.05 6.71
C PRO A 433 -44.96 2.46 5.29
N THR A 434 -45.72 1.39 5.07
CA THR A 434 -45.94 0.83 3.74
C THR A 434 -46.68 1.84 2.86
N ALA A 435 -46.00 2.39 1.86
CA ALA A 435 -46.61 3.26 0.86
C ALA A 435 -46.90 2.46 -0.42
N ALA A 436 -48.01 1.73 -0.41
CA ALA A 436 -48.74 1.37 -1.61
C ALA A 436 -49.91 2.34 -1.75
N ALA A 437 -49.76 3.37 -2.57
CA ALA A 437 -50.87 4.12 -3.18
C ALA A 437 -50.33 5.00 -4.30
N ALA A 438 -50.71 4.67 -5.53
CA ALA A 438 -50.58 5.53 -6.68
C ALA A 438 -51.10 6.93 -6.35
N ARG A 439 -50.24 7.96 -6.44
CA ARG A 439 -50.67 9.35 -6.37
C ARG A 439 -50.35 10.03 -7.70
N THR A 440 -51.43 10.44 -8.34
CA THR A 440 -51.51 11.43 -9.40
C THR A 440 -50.66 12.66 -9.07
N THR A 441 -49.97 13.15 -10.10
CA THR A 441 -49.29 14.46 -10.26
C THR A 441 -49.75 15.55 -9.29
N LYS A 442 -49.17 15.57 -8.09
CA LYS A 442 -49.08 16.74 -7.22
C LYS A 442 -47.66 16.74 -6.69
N ALA A 443 -46.91 17.80 -6.98
CA ALA A 443 -45.52 17.94 -6.57
C ALA A 443 -45.39 17.63 -5.07
N ALA A 444 -44.54 16.67 -4.73
CA ALA A 444 -44.29 16.29 -3.35
C ALA A 444 -43.82 17.52 -2.54
N PRO A 445 -44.22 17.64 -1.26
CA PRO A 445 -43.69 18.66 -0.37
C PRO A 445 -42.15 18.71 -0.41
N PRO A 446 -41.53 19.91 -0.34
CA PRO A 446 -40.06 20.06 -0.34
C PRO A 446 -39.33 19.18 0.68
N GLU A 447 -39.95 18.92 1.83
CA GLU A 447 -39.41 18.08 2.91
C GLU A 447 -39.35 16.58 2.53
N ASP A 448 -40.35 16.08 1.80
CA ASP A 448 -40.41 14.68 1.34
C ASP A 448 -39.37 14.39 0.26
N VAL A 449 -39.07 15.39 -0.59
CA VAL A 449 -38.02 15.30 -1.62
C VAL A 449 -36.63 15.30 -0.98
N ALA A 450 -36.38 16.17 0.01
CA ALA A 450 -35.11 16.18 0.74
C ALA A 450 -34.87 14.87 1.51
N ALA A 451 -35.91 14.32 2.14
CA ALA A 451 -35.85 13.03 2.83
C ALA A 451 -35.55 11.86 1.86
N SER A 452 -36.16 11.87 0.68
CA SER A 452 -35.94 10.86 -0.36
C SER A 452 -34.51 10.89 -0.91
N VAL A 453 -33.97 12.09 -1.15
CA VAL A 453 -32.55 12.26 -1.55
C VAL A 453 -31.61 11.77 -0.45
N ALA A 454 -31.89 12.10 0.82
CA ALA A 454 -31.07 11.65 1.94
C ALA A 454 -31.08 10.13 2.08
N ALA A 455 -32.24 9.48 1.92
CA ALA A 455 -32.36 8.02 1.92
C ALA A 455 -31.55 7.39 0.77
N ALA A 456 -31.66 7.92 -0.45
CA ALA A 456 -30.92 7.40 -1.61
C ALA A 456 -29.39 7.57 -1.47
N VAL A 457 -28.93 8.67 -0.85
CA VAL A 457 -27.52 8.86 -0.49
C VAL A 457 -27.05 7.81 0.51
N ALA A 458 -27.86 7.53 1.53
CA ALA A 458 -27.55 6.49 2.52
C ALA A 458 -27.48 5.10 1.86
N ASP A 459 -28.45 4.76 1.01
CA ASP A 459 -28.49 3.49 0.27
C ASP A 459 -27.26 3.35 -0.64
N ARG A 460 -26.89 4.40 -1.38
CA ARG A 460 -25.68 4.40 -2.21
C ARG A 460 -24.42 4.14 -1.39
N ASP A 461 -24.30 4.77 -0.24
CA ASP A 461 -23.11 4.65 0.60
C ASP A 461 -23.06 3.27 1.29
N ALA A 462 -24.21 2.68 1.63
CA ALA A 462 -24.32 1.30 2.13
C ALA A 462 -23.95 0.26 1.06
N ILE A 463 -24.53 0.38 -0.14
CA ILE A 463 -24.20 -0.49 -1.28
C ILE A 463 -22.69 -0.41 -1.59
N ARG A 464 -22.12 0.80 -1.59
CA ARG A 464 -20.67 0.98 -1.77
C ARG A 464 -19.84 0.25 -0.72
N SER A 465 -20.26 0.27 0.54
CA SER A 465 -19.57 -0.44 1.61
C SER A 465 -19.61 -1.94 1.39
N ASN A 466 -20.79 -2.50 1.13
CA ASN A 466 -20.98 -3.93 0.93
C ASN A 466 -20.19 -4.44 -0.28
N LEU A 467 -20.14 -3.68 -1.38
CA LEU A 467 -19.31 -4.03 -2.54
C LEU A 467 -17.82 -4.04 -2.23
N VAL A 468 -17.35 -3.15 -1.35
CA VAL A 468 -15.95 -3.12 -0.90
C VAL A 468 -15.63 -4.26 0.05
N ASP A 469 -16.59 -4.67 0.88
CA ASP A 469 -16.41 -5.80 1.79
C ASP A 469 -16.40 -7.12 1.01
N LEU A 470 -17.24 -7.26 -0.02
CA LEU A 470 -17.21 -8.40 -0.95
C LEU A 470 -15.89 -8.49 -1.73
N ASP A 471 -15.36 -7.37 -2.22
CA ASP A 471 -14.05 -7.29 -2.88
C ASP A 471 -12.88 -7.71 -1.96
N ARG A 472 -13.08 -7.61 -0.64
CA ARG A 472 -12.09 -7.97 0.38
C ARG A 472 -12.28 -9.37 0.97
N SER A 473 -13.37 -10.06 0.63
CA SER A 473 -13.63 -11.42 1.12
C SER A 473 -12.54 -12.39 0.67
N LEU A 474 -12.28 -13.41 1.49
CA LEU A 474 -11.23 -14.39 1.24
C LEU A 474 -11.60 -15.26 0.03
N GLY A 475 -12.85 -15.72 -0.04
CA GLY A 475 -13.35 -16.52 -1.16
C GLY A 475 -13.26 -15.78 -2.48
N ARG A 476 -13.54 -14.48 -2.51
CA ARG A 476 -13.33 -13.66 -3.72
C ARG A 476 -11.87 -13.61 -4.14
N GLN A 477 -10.94 -13.46 -3.18
CA GLN A 477 -9.50 -13.42 -3.45
C GLN A 477 -8.94 -14.78 -3.87
N LEU A 478 -9.48 -15.87 -3.33
CA LEU A 478 -9.11 -17.24 -3.73
C LEU A 478 -9.55 -17.55 -5.16
N LEU A 479 -10.72 -17.03 -5.57
CA LEU A 479 -11.22 -17.19 -6.94
C LEU A 479 -10.54 -16.22 -7.93
N ASP A 480 -10.02 -15.08 -7.46
CA ASP A 480 -9.32 -14.11 -8.33
C ASP A 480 -7.91 -14.57 -8.68
N GLY A 481 -7.70 -14.92 -9.96
CA GLY A 481 -6.36 -15.28 -10.46
C GLY A 481 -5.92 -16.72 -10.17
N ALA A 482 -6.82 -17.57 -9.67
CA ALA A 482 -6.62 -19.02 -9.66
C ALA A 482 -6.91 -19.64 -11.03
N ASP A 483 -6.20 -20.71 -11.39
CA ASP A 483 -6.47 -21.53 -12.58
C ASP A 483 -7.69 -22.44 -12.31
N LEU A 484 -8.86 -21.82 -12.15
CA LEU A 484 -10.12 -22.51 -11.81
C LEU A 484 -10.51 -23.49 -12.91
N THR A 485 -11.17 -24.60 -12.58
CA THR A 485 -11.68 -25.60 -13.55
C THR A 485 -13.10 -26.05 -13.17
N GLY A 486 -13.70 -26.89 -14.01
CA GLY A 486 -14.93 -27.62 -13.68
C GLY A 486 -16.15 -26.77 -13.29
N ARG A 487 -16.74 -27.06 -12.14
CA ARG A 487 -17.96 -26.38 -11.64
C ARG A 487 -17.64 -24.97 -11.16
N THR A 488 -16.52 -24.79 -10.48
CA THR A 488 -16.08 -23.51 -9.93
C THR A 488 -15.81 -22.49 -11.02
N ARG A 489 -15.13 -22.87 -12.12
CA ARG A 489 -14.92 -21.96 -13.26
C ARG A 489 -16.24 -21.42 -13.82
N ARG A 490 -17.21 -22.31 -14.08
CA ARG A 490 -18.51 -21.90 -14.66
C ARG A 490 -19.28 -20.95 -13.74
N ALA A 491 -19.36 -21.28 -12.45
CA ALA A 491 -20.01 -20.43 -11.47
C ALA A 491 -19.29 -19.08 -11.31
N TRP A 492 -17.96 -19.09 -11.36
CA TRP A 492 -17.15 -17.88 -11.29
C TRP A 492 -17.28 -16.98 -12.52
N ASP A 493 -17.28 -17.54 -13.73
CA ASP A 493 -17.45 -16.79 -14.98
C ASP A 493 -18.84 -16.12 -15.07
N GLU A 494 -19.86 -16.76 -14.52
CA GLU A 494 -21.20 -16.17 -14.36
C GLU A 494 -21.19 -15.05 -13.32
N ALA A 495 -20.68 -15.31 -12.13
CA ALA A 495 -20.62 -14.32 -11.06
C ALA A 495 -19.72 -13.11 -11.39
N ALA A 496 -18.68 -13.29 -12.20
CA ALA A 496 -17.82 -12.22 -12.68
C ALA A 496 -18.54 -11.31 -13.68
N ARG A 497 -19.41 -11.86 -14.54
CA ARG A 497 -20.29 -11.07 -15.41
C ARG A 497 -21.33 -10.31 -14.59
N ASP A 498 -21.96 -10.97 -13.63
CA ASP A 498 -22.91 -10.35 -12.71
C ASP A 498 -22.27 -9.22 -11.90
N LEU A 499 -21.02 -9.39 -11.45
CA LEU A 499 -20.25 -8.36 -10.77
C LEU A 499 -19.98 -7.14 -11.66
N ALA A 500 -19.70 -7.36 -12.95
CA ALA A 500 -19.52 -6.27 -13.90
C ALA A 500 -20.83 -5.48 -14.08
N THR A 501 -21.95 -6.18 -14.28
CA THR A 501 -23.29 -5.58 -14.37
C THR A 501 -23.67 -4.84 -13.08
N LEU A 502 -23.37 -5.41 -11.92
CA LEU A 502 -23.58 -4.80 -10.60
C LEU A 502 -22.84 -3.46 -10.47
N TRP A 503 -21.59 -3.39 -10.90
CA TRP A 503 -20.82 -2.15 -10.90
C TRP A 503 -21.35 -1.12 -11.90
N GLU A 504 -21.83 -1.55 -13.06
CA GLU A 504 -22.45 -0.68 -14.05
C GLU A 504 -23.71 -0.01 -13.47
N ILE A 505 -24.65 -0.82 -12.95
CA ILE A 505 -25.88 -0.34 -12.32
C ILE A 505 -25.55 0.61 -11.16
N PHE A 506 -24.58 0.24 -10.30
CA PHE A 506 -24.17 1.08 -9.18
C PHE A 506 -23.63 2.45 -9.59
N ASN A 507 -22.84 2.50 -10.67
CA ASN A 507 -22.28 3.75 -11.17
C ASN A 507 -23.38 4.65 -11.76
N ALA A 508 -24.31 4.07 -12.53
CA ALA A 508 -25.46 4.79 -13.08
C ALA A 508 -26.39 5.31 -11.96
N TYR A 509 -26.71 4.47 -10.98
CA TYR A 509 -27.48 4.84 -9.78
C TYR A 509 -26.78 5.96 -8.99
N SER A 510 -25.47 5.83 -8.75
CA SER A 510 -24.69 6.85 -8.03
C SER A 510 -24.71 8.21 -8.73
N ALA A 511 -24.72 8.24 -10.06
CA ALA A 511 -24.78 9.46 -10.84
C ALA A 511 -26.13 10.17 -10.67
N VAL A 512 -27.24 9.43 -10.69
CA VAL A 512 -28.59 9.96 -10.43
C VAL A 512 -28.69 10.53 -9.02
N VAL A 513 -28.17 9.82 -8.01
CA VAL A 513 -28.15 10.28 -6.61
C VAL A 513 -27.27 11.52 -6.43
N ASP A 514 -26.11 11.59 -7.08
CA ASP A 514 -25.23 12.77 -7.06
C ASP A 514 -25.88 13.98 -7.74
N GLN A 515 -26.61 13.77 -8.84
CA GLN A 515 -27.36 14.82 -9.52
C GLN A 515 -28.47 15.37 -8.61
N ALA A 516 -29.24 14.48 -7.98
CA ALA A 516 -30.29 14.87 -7.04
C ALA A 516 -29.73 15.62 -5.81
N SER A 517 -28.59 15.17 -5.26
CA SER A 517 -27.93 15.83 -4.13
C SER A 517 -27.40 17.22 -4.47
N ARG A 518 -26.90 17.45 -5.70
CA ARG A 518 -26.45 18.79 -6.16
C ARG A 518 -27.61 19.75 -6.37
N GLY A 519 -28.82 19.23 -6.57
CA GLY A 519 -30.03 20.03 -6.67
C GLY A 519 -30.48 20.64 -5.35
N LEU A 520 -29.89 20.25 -4.20
CA LEU A 520 -30.20 20.81 -2.89
C LEU A 520 -29.28 21.98 -2.56
N ASP A 521 -29.81 22.97 -1.83
CA ASP A 521 -29.06 24.13 -1.35
C ASP A 521 -28.15 23.81 -0.14
N ALA A 522 -27.43 24.81 0.36
CA ALA A 522 -26.52 24.65 1.50
C ALA A 522 -27.22 24.23 2.81
N SER A 523 -28.54 24.36 2.89
CA SER A 523 -29.39 23.92 4.00
C SER A 523 -30.06 22.56 3.75
N GLY A 524 -29.78 21.92 2.61
CA GLY A 524 -30.35 20.63 2.25
C GLY A 524 -31.79 20.70 1.72
N ARG A 525 -32.26 21.91 1.33
CA ARG A 525 -33.60 22.12 0.80
C ARG A 525 -33.59 22.28 -0.72
N PRO A 526 -34.63 21.82 -1.43
CA PRO A 526 -34.75 22.09 -2.86
C PRO A 526 -34.98 23.60 -3.11
N PRO A 527 -34.45 24.17 -4.20
CA PRO A 527 -34.57 25.60 -4.51
C PRO A 527 -36.04 26.02 -4.70
N GLU A 528 -36.36 27.28 -4.37
CA GLU A 528 -37.72 27.86 -4.49
C GLU A 528 -38.30 27.77 -5.91
N THR A 529 -37.47 27.59 -6.94
CA THR A 529 -37.85 27.42 -8.34
C THR A 529 -38.43 26.04 -8.70
N GLY A 530 -38.49 25.08 -7.76
CA GLY A 530 -39.38 23.92 -7.86
C GLY A 530 -38.75 22.56 -7.50
N PRO A 531 -39.31 21.81 -6.53
CA PRO A 531 -38.86 20.45 -6.18
C PRO A 531 -39.17 19.38 -7.24
N ALA A 532 -39.98 19.71 -8.26
CA ALA A 532 -40.49 18.77 -9.26
C ALA A 532 -39.37 18.05 -10.05
N GLY A 533 -38.32 18.76 -10.45
CA GLY A 533 -37.22 18.17 -11.22
C GLY A 533 -36.35 17.19 -10.42
N ILE A 534 -36.35 17.26 -9.08
CA ILE A 534 -35.64 16.30 -8.23
C ILE A 534 -36.53 15.08 -7.96
N ALA A 535 -37.83 15.27 -7.76
CA ALA A 535 -38.79 14.17 -7.63
C ALA A 535 -38.84 13.29 -8.90
N GLU A 536 -38.84 13.91 -10.08
CA GLU A 536 -38.79 13.19 -11.36
C GLU A 536 -37.55 12.29 -11.53
N LEU A 537 -36.43 12.62 -10.88
CA LEU A 537 -35.23 11.78 -10.91
C LEU A 537 -35.41 10.44 -10.19
N PHE A 538 -36.31 10.37 -9.20
CA PHE A 538 -36.57 9.17 -8.40
C PHE A 538 -37.81 8.40 -8.84
N ASP A 539 -38.83 9.11 -9.35
CA ASP A 539 -40.07 8.50 -9.80
C ASP A 539 -39.97 7.99 -11.26
N GLY A 540 -39.05 8.56 -12.06
CA GLY A 540 -38.83 8.20 -13.45
C GLY A 540 -37.73 7.15 -13.68
N PRO A 541 -37.73 6.47 -14.85
CA PRO A 541 -36.69 5.52 -15.22
C PRO A 541 -35.43 6.27 -15.70
N THR A 542 -34.56 6.62 -14.75
CA THR A 542 -33.42 7.54 -14.93
C THR A 542 -32.06 6.84 -14.86
N VAL A 543 -32.01 5.61 -14.36
CA VAL A 543 -30.79 4.79 -14.29
C VAL A 543 -30.64 4.02 -15.60
N LEU A 544 -29.66 4.39 -16.42
CA LEU A 544 -29.37 3.72 -17.68
C LEU A 544 -28.47 2.50 -17.44
N VAL A 545 -28.88 1.35 -17.95
CA VAL A 545 -28.15 0.08 -17.85
C VAL A 545 -28.03 -0.52 -19.24
N SER A 546 -26.84 -0.95 -19.63
CA SER A 546 -26.64 -1.69 -20.88
C SER A 546 -27.09 -3.13 -20.68
N GLU A 547 -28.02 -3.63 -21.50
CA GLU A 547 -28.40 -5.04 -21.52
C GLU A 547 -27.75 -5.76 -22.70
N GLU A 548 -27.50 -7.06 -22.54
CA GLU A 548 -27.03 -7.88 -23.63
C GLU A 548 -28.13 -7.94 -24.71
N PRO A 549 -27.84 -7.53 -25.95
CA PRO A 549 -28.90 -7.28 -26.92
C PRO A 549 -29.59 -8.60 -27.28
N PRO A 550 -30.93 -8.66 -27.30
CA PRO A 550 -31.69 -9.91 -27.41
C PRO A 550 -31.33 -10.69 -28.69
N PRO A 551 -31.68 -11.98 -28.82
CA PRO A 551 -31.44 -12.74 -30.05
C PRO A 551 -31.91 -11.96 -31.28
N LEU A 552 -31.20 -12.06 -32.40
CA LEU A 552 -31.42 -11.19 -33.57
C LEU A 552 -32.88 -11.19 -34.07
N ALA A 553 -33.60 -12.31 -33.87
CA ALA A 553 -35.02 -12.47 -34.19
C ALA A 553 -35.98 -11.62 -33.33
N GLN A 554 -35.52 -11.11 -32.20
CA GLN A 554 -36.28 -10.29 -31.24
C GLN A 554 -35.75 -8.84 -31.17
N ARG A 555 -34.72 -8.48 -31.94
CA ARG A 555 -34.16 -7.12 -31.96
C ARG A 555 -35.02 -6.18 -32.80
N HIS A 556 -35.34 -5.03 -32.23
CA HIS A 556 -35.90 -3.92 -32.97
C HIS A 556 -34.78 -3.08 -33.59
N ILE A 557 -34.97 -2.54 -34.80
CA ILE A 557 -33.92 -1.77 -35.51
C ILE A 557 -33.50 -0.48 -34.78
N THR A 558 -34.36 0.01 -33.89
CA THR A 558 -34.14 1.22 -33.07
C THR A 558 -33.72 0.89 -31.63
N ASP A 559 -33.46 -0.37 -31.31
CA ASP A 559 -33.03 -0.80 -29.99
C ASP A 559 -31.58 -0.33 -29.77
N ASP A 560 -31.37 0.56 -28.80
CA ASP A 560 -30.06 1.14 -28.47
C ASP A 560 -29.28 0.29 -27.45
N GLY A 561 -29.86 -0.85 -27.03
CA GLY A 561 -29.28 -1.75 -26.04
C GLY A 561 -29.28 -1.17 -24.64
N GLN A 562 -30.02 -0.09 -24.38
CA GLN A 562 -30.12 0.53 -23.07
C GLN A 562 -31.50 0.35 -22.45
N ARG A 563 -31.52 -0.24 -21.25
CA ARG A 563 -32.71 -0.30 -20.42
C ARG A 563 -32.67 0.80 -19.37
N ARG A 564 -33.81 1.43 -19.15
CA ARG A 564 -33.96 2.47 -18.12
C ARG A 564 -34.66 1.89 -16.89
N LEU A 565 -33.97 1.91 -15.75
CA LEU A 565 -34.51 1.49 -14.46
C LEU A 565 -34.85 2.72 -13.62
N THR A 566 -35.89 2.60 -12.78
CA THR A 566 -36.07 3.54 -11.67
C THR A 566 -34.97 3.29 -10.64
N PRO A 567 -34.58 4.29 -9.81
CA PRO A 567 -33.60 4.09 -8.76
C PRO A 567 -33.95 2.94 -7.79
N ALA A 568 -35.24 2.74 -7.48
CA ALA A 568 -35.69 1.61 -6.66
C ALA A 568 -35.45 0.25 -7.35
N ALA A 569 -35.85 0.12 -8.63
CA ALA A 569 -35.63 -1.09 -9.41
C ALA A 569 -34.13 -1.39 -9.62
N ALA A 570 -33.30 -0.35 -9.74
CA ALA A 570 -31.84 -0.49 -9.79
C ALA A 570 -31.28 -1.09 -8.49
N VAL A 571 -31.76 -0.64 -7.32
CA VAL A 571 -31.35 -1.20 -6.02
C VAL A 571 -31.79 -2.65 -5.86
N GLU A 572 -33.03 -2.98 -6.24
CA GLU A 572 -33.52 -4.37 -6.23
C GLU A 572 -32.67 -5.28 -7.10
N ARG A 573 -32.38 -4.84 -8.34
CA ARG A 573 -31.52 -5.60 -9.26
C ARG A 573 -30.09 -5.79 -8.72
N MET A 574 -29.51 -4.75 -8.12
CA MET A 574 -28.20 -4.86 -7.48
C MET A 574 -28.21 -5.84 -6.30
N ASN A 575 -29.28 -5.89 -5.51
CA ASN A 575 -29.42 -6.82 -4.39
C ASN A 575 -29.51 -8.29 -4.85
N GLU A 576 -30.19 -8.56 -5.97
CA GLU A 576 -30.24 -9.90 -6.58
C GLU A 576 -28.85 -10.36 -7.02
N LEU A 577 -28.14 -9.53 -7.80
CA LEU A 577 -26.80 -9.83 -8.30
C LEU A 577 -25.80 -10.01 -7.14
N PHE A 578 -25.90 -9.17 -6.11
CA PHE A 578 -25.05 -9.26 -4.92
C PHE A 578 -25.28 -10.57 -4.15
N ARG A 579 -26.54 -11.02 -4.03
CA ARG A 579 -26.88 -12.25 -3.30
C ARG A 579 -26.24 -13.48 -3.94
N GLY A 580 -26.37 -13.66 -5.26
CA GLY A 580 -25.78 -14.79 -5.96
C GLY A 580 -24.25 -14.85 -5.84
N LEU A 581 -23.59 -13.69 -5.94
CA LEU A 581 -22.15 -13.60 -5.75
C LEU A 581 -21.71 -13.86 -4.30
N ALA A 582 -22.47 -13.38 -3.32
CA ALA A 582 -22.19 -13.63 -1.90
C ALA A 582 -22.36 -15.12 -1.52
N GLU A 583 -23.40 -15.78 -2.05
CA GLU A 583 -23.62 -17.22 -1.87
C GLU A 583 -22.47 -18.04 -2.44
N LEU A 584 -22.04 -17.75 -3.67
CA LEU A 584 -20.89 -18.40 -4.29
C LEU A 584 -19.62 -18.28 -3.44
N VAL A 585 -19.28 -17.06 -3.01
CA VAL A 585 -18.10 -16.80 -2.18
C VAL A 585 -18.20 -17.56 -0.86
N THR A 586 -19.37 -17.58 -0.23
CA THR A 586 -19.61 -18.27 1.04
C THR A 586 -19.43 -19.78 0.90
N HIS A 587 -19.94 -20.40 -0.16
CA HIS A 587 -19.75 -21.83 -0.41
C HIS A 587 -18.28 -22.20 -0.59
N VAL A 588 -17.52 -21.39 -1.34
CA VAL A 588 -16.08 -21.62 -1.53
C VAL A 588 -15.30 -21.45 -0.24
N GLU A 589 -15.62 -20.42 0.57
CA GLU A 589 -15.00 -20.23 1.89
C GLU A 589 -15.30 -21.38 2.85
N ALA A 590 -16.52 -21.93 2.83
CA ALA A 590 -16.91 -23.07 3.66
C ALA A 590 -16.06 -24.30 3.33
N VAL A 591 -15.97 -24.68 2.05
CA VAL A 591 -15.12 -25.80 1.59
C VAL A 591 -13.67 -25.56 2.00
N TRP A 592 -13.14 -24.35 1.78
CA TRP A 592 -11.75 -24.04 2.09
C TRP A 592 -11.44 -24.15 3.57
N ASN A 593 -12.28 -23.57 4.44
CA ASN A 593 -12.09 -23.60 5.88
C ASN A 593 -12.16 -25.01 6.45
N GLU A 594 -13.02 -25.87 5.91
CA GLU A 594 -13.21 -27.23 6.40
C GLU A 594 -12.11 -28.19 5.92
N VAL A 595 -11.65 -28.04 4.67
CA VAL A 595 -10.72 -28.99 4.03
C VAL A 595 -9.25 -28.65 4.30
N THR A 596 -8.88 -27.37 4.35
CA THR A 596 -7.46 -26.94 4.38
C THR A 596 -6.70 -27.51 5.59
N GLY A 597 -7.24 -27.35 6.80
CA GLY A 597 -6.59 -27.83 8.02
C GLY A 597 -6.43 -29.35 8.01
N ARG A 598 -7.47 -30.07 7.57
CA ARG A 598 -7.47 -31.53 7.48
C ARG A 598 -6.45 -32.05 6.47
N LEU A 599 -6.30 -31.40 5.32
CA LEU A 599 -5.28 -31.77 4.32
C LEU A 599 -3.86 -31.56 4.85
N ASP A 600 -3.60 -30.50 5.62
CA ASP A 600 -2.29 -30.26 6.22
C ASP A 600 -1.92 -31.28 7.30
N ASP A 601 -2.91 -31.69 8.11
CA ASP A 601 -2.75 -32.77 9.09
C ASP A 601 -2.43 -34.10 8.40
N LEU A 602 -3.21 -34.47 7.38
CA LEU A 602 -2.99 -35.70 6.59
C LEU A 602 -1.64 -35.70 5.87
N ARG A 603 -1.20 -34.55 5.34
CA ARG A 603 0.14 -34.38 4.76
C ARG A 603 1.23 -34.69 5.77
N THR A 604 1.08 -34.17 6.99
CA THR A 604 2.04 -34.34 8.08
C THR A 604 2.09 -35.79 8.56
N ASP A 605 0.93 -36.44 8.65
CA ASP A 605 0.83 -37.85 9.02
C ASP A 605 1.44 -38.77 7.95
N LEU A 606 1.18 -38.49 6.67
CA LEU A 606 1.73 -39.26 5.56
C LEU A 606 3.26 -39.11 5.47
N GLU A 607 3.82 -37.91 5.71
CA GLU A 607 5.27 -37.71 5.71
C GLU A 607 5.95 -38.46 6.86
N ARG A 608 5.31 -38.54 8.03
CA ARG A 608 5.80 -39.37 9.15
C ARG A 608 5.85 -40.86 8.78
N VAL A 609 4.80 -41.37 8.12
CA VAL A 609 4.74 -42.75 7.64
C VAL A 609 5.85 -43.01 6.62
N ARG A 610 6.07 -42.08 5.68
CA ARG A 610 7.12 -42.17 4.67
C ARG A 610 8.52 -42.24 5.29
N VAL A 611 8.86 -41.32 6.18
CA VAL A 611 10.17 -41.29 6.86
C VAL A 611 10.43 -42.59 7.62
N HIS A 612 9.40 -43.16 8.26
CA HIS A 612 9.53 -44.46 8.93
C HIS A 612 9.71 -45.61 7.95
N SER A 613 9.03 -45.58 6.81
CA SER A 613 9.19 -46.56 5.72
C SER A 613 10.59 -46.53 5.13
N ASP A 614 11.12 -45.33 4.83
CA ASP A 614 12.44 -45.12 4.24
C ASP A 614 13.58 -45.56 5.18
N ASN A 615 13.34 -45.52 6.49
CA ASN A 615 14.29 -45.94 7.53
C ASN A 615 14.17 -47.44 7.94
N GLY A 616 13.56 -48.27 7.09
CA GLY A 616 13.48 -49.73 7.30
C GLY A 616 12.14 -50.25 7.84
N GLY A 617 11.08 -49.45 7.79
CA GLY A 617 9.71 -49.87 8.12
C GLY A 617 9.09 -50.82 7.08
N THR A 618 8.06 -51.57 7.49
CA THR A 618 7.38 -52.60 6.68
C THR A 618 6.20 -52.08 5.83
N ALA A 619 6.00 -50.77 5.74
CA ALA A 619 4.89 -50.20 4.97
C ALA A 619 5.11 -50.36 3.45
N PRO A 620 4.10 -50.76 2.66
CA PRO A 620 4.27 -50.89 1.20
C PRO A 620 4.50 -49.54 0.54
N SER A 621 5.63 -49.39 -0.16
CA SER A 621 6.00 -48.15 -0.91
C SER A 621 4.91 -47.72 -1.90
N GLU A 622 4.27 -48.68 -2.58
CA GLU A 622 3.16 -48.41 -3.50
C GLU A 622 1.93 -47.80 -2.81
N ALA A 623 1.62 -48.24 -1.58
CA ALA A 623 0.47 -47.73 -0.84
C ALA A 623 0.72 -46.31 -0.30
N VAL A 624 1.96 -46.00 0.08
CA VAL A 624 2.37 -44.63 0.45
C VAL A 624 2.32 -43.72 -0.77
N ALA A 625 2.79 -44.18 -1.94
CA ALA A 625 2.71 -43.43 -3.19
C ALA A 625 1.26 -43.16 -3.62
N ALA A 626 0.37 -44.14 -3.49
CA ALA A 626 -1.05 -43.99 -3.78
C ALA A 626 -1.73 -42.96 -2.85
N ALA A 627 -1.41 -42.97 -1.55
CA ALA A 627 -1.91 -41.97 -0.61
C ALA A 627 -1.40 -40.56 -0.92
N HIS A 628 -0.14 -40.42 -1.40
CA HIS A 628 0.41 -39.14 -1.83
C HIS A 628 -0.29 -38.59 -3.07
N ALA A 629 -0.51 -39.45 -4.07
CA ALA A 629 -1.24 -39.09 -5.28
C ALA A 629 -2.68 -38.65 -4.98
N GLU A 630 -3.33 -39.32 -4.02
CA GLU A 630 -4.69 -38.97 -3.59
C GLU A 630 -4.73 -37.64 -2.80
N LEU A 631 -3.74 -37.40 -1.93
CA LEU A 631 -3.55 -36.12 -1.25
C LEU A 631 -3.35 -34.96 -2.24
N ASP A 632 -2.52 -35.17 -3.26
CA ASP A 632 -2.27 -34.18 -4.32
C ASP A 632 -3.51 -33.95 -5.19
N ARG A 633 -4.29 -35.00 -5.48
CA ARG A 633 -5.58 -34.89 -6.17
C ARG A 633 -6.55 -34.01 -5.39
N LEU A 634 -6.71 -34.25 -4.08
CA LEU A 634 -7.60 -33.47 -3.22
C LEU A 634 -7.14 -32.03 -3.04
N ARG A 635 -5.82 -31.79 -2.94
CA ARG A 635 -5.25 -30.45 -2.93
C ARG A 635 -5.53 -29.70 -4.22
N THR A 636 -5.40 -30.39 -5.36
CA THR A 636 -5.70 -29.82 -6.68
C THR A 636 -7.19 -29.52 -6.84
N ALA A 637 -8.06 -30.42 -6.37
CA ALA A 637 -9.51 -30.17 -6.36
C ALA A 637 -9.87 -28.96 -5.50
N LEU A 638 -9.26 -28.82 -4.32
CA LEU A 638 -9.47 -27.68 -3.44
C LEU A 638 -9.05 -26.34 -4.08
N THR A 639 -7.93 -26.30 -4.81
CA THR A 639 -7.42 -25.07 -5.41
C THR A 639 -8.06 -24.75 -6.77
N ALA A 640 -8.35 -25.75 -7.58
CA ALA A 640 -8.85 -25.57 -8.94
C ALA A 640 -10.37 -25.70 -9.07
N ASP A 641 -11.02 -26.57 -8.31
CA ASP A 641 -12.48 -26.75 -8.36
C ASP A 641 -13.12 -27.01 -6.98
N PRO A 642 -13.03 -26.07 -6.02
CA PRO A 642 -13.55 -26.26 -4.67
C PRO A 642 -15.06 -26.57 -4.63
N LEU A 643 -15.86 -26.05 -5.57
CA LEU A 643 -17.31 -26.38 -5.64
C LEU A 643 -17.59 -27.82 -6.05
N SER A 644 -16.60 -28.57 -6.54
CA SER A 644 -16.74 -30.02 -6.72
C SER A 644 -16.94 -30.75 -5.38
N LEU A 645 -16.41 -30.18 -4.29
CA LEU A 645 -16.53 -30.67 -2.92
C LEU A 645 -17.76 -30.10 -2.21
N TRP A 646 -18.66 -29.37 -2.89
CA TRP A 646 -19.86 -28.81 -2.29
C TRP A 646 -21.11 -29.56 -2.75
N GLN A 647 -21.74 -30.32 -1.84
CA GLN A 647 -22.93 -31.14 -2.10
C GLN A 647 -23.97 -31.01 -0.99
N GLY A 648 -25.23 -30.71 -1.36
CA GLY A 648 -26.34 -30.66 -0.40
C GLY A 648 -26.14 -29.63 0.74
N GLU A 649 -25.66 -28.43 0.40
CA GLU A 649 -25.38 -27.32 1.34
C GLU A 649 -24.30 -27.61 2.40
N ARG A 650 -23.44 -28.60 2.15
CA ARG A 650 -22.29 -28.93 2.99
C ARG A 650 -21.08 -29.34 2.16
N THR A 651 -19.91 -29.33 2.79
CA THR A 651 -18.69 -29.86 2.21
C THR A 651 -18.74 -31.39 2.21
N ASP A 652 -18.46 -32.02 1.07
CA ASP A 652 -18.27 -33.46 0.94
C ASP A 652 -16.85 -33.83 1.36
N THR A 653 -16.73 -34.50 2.51
CA THR A 653 -15.46 -34.94 3.08
C THR A 653 -15.17 -36.41 2.87
N ALA A 654 -16.00 -37.15 2.13
CA ALA A 654 -15.91 -38.61 2.09
C ALA A 654 -14.55 -39.12 1.57
N ASP A 655 -13.96 -38.44 0.58
CA ASP A 655 -12.60 -38.76 0.10
C ASP A 655 -11.51 -38.43 1.13
N LEU A 656 -11.66 -37.34 1.89
CA LEU A 656 -10.75 -36.97 2.97
C LEU A 656 -10.79 -37.98 4.11
N ASP A 657 -12.00 -38.44 4.46
CA ASP A 657 -12.21 -39.46 5.49
C ASP A 657 -11.57 -40.79 5.08
N ARG A 658 -11.75 -41.22 3.82
CA ARG A 658 -11.09 -42.41 3.26
C ARG A 658 -9.56 -42.29 3.27
N LEU A 659 -9.03 -41.13 2.89
CA LEU A 659 -7.57 -40.89 2.90
C LEU A 659 -7.02 -40.92 4.33
N ALA A 660 -7.75 -40.35 5.29
CA ALA A 660 -7.39 -40.40 6.71
C ALA A 660 -7.33 -41.84 7.23
N GLU A 661 -8.34 -42.66 6.93
CA GLU A 661 -8.36 -44.08 7.28
C GLU A 661 -7.20 -44.86 6.64
N ALA A 662 -6.90 -44.59 5.37
CA ALA A 662 -5.79 -45.22 4.66
C ALA A 662 -4.42 -44.87 5.29
N ILE A 663 -4.19 -43.60 5.63
CA ILE A 663 -2.97 -43.14 6.29
C ILE A 663 -2.85 -43.75 7.70
N ALA A 664 -3.95 -43.79 8.46
CA ALA A 664 -3.97 -44.42 9.78
C ALA A 664 -3.62 -45.92 9.71
N ALA A 665 -4.17 -46.65 8.73
CA ALA A 665 -3.86 -48.07 8.52
C ALA A 665 -2.39 -48.29 8.14
N LEU A 666 -1.79 -47.40 7.34
CA LEU A 666 -0.35 -47.43 7.03
C LEU A 666 0.50 -47.18 8.28
N HIS A 667 0.07 -46.24 9.12
CA HIS A 667 0.74 -45.92 10.38
C HIS A 667 0.73 -47.12 11.36
N GLU A 668 -0.39 -47.83 11.48
CA GLU A 668 -0.47 -49.03 12.33
C GLU A 668 0.42 -50.18 11.81
N ARG A 669 0.44 -50.42 10.49
CA ARG A 669 1.33 -51.43 9.88
C ARG A 669 2.81 -51.10 10.05
N ALA A 670 3.14 -49.81 10.07
CA ALA A 670 4.50 -49.33 10.33
C ALA A 670 4.94 -49.56 11.79
N ARG A 671 4.01 -49.57 12.75
CA ARG A 671 4.30 -49.84 14.18
C ARG A 671 4.35 -51.33 14.53
N HIS A 672 3.57 -52.17 13.84
CA HIS A 672 3.51 -53.61 14.09
C HIS A 672 3.96 -54.39 12.85
N PRO A 673 5.27 -54.68 12.71
CA PRO A 673 5.73 -55.61 11.69
C PRO A 673 5.08 -56.98 11.97
N ALA A 674 4.29 -57.48 11.03
CA ALA A 674 3.69 -58.80 11.15
C ALA A 674 4.79 -59.83 11.47
N GLY A 675 4.56 -60.59 12.55
CA GLY A 675 5.50 -61.59 13.03
C GLY A 675 5.82 -62.63 11.98
N HIS A 676 7.02 -63.21 12.11
CA HIS A 676 7.37 -64.50 11.53
C HIS A 676 6.31 -65.54 11.90
N ASP A 677 5.38 -65.80 10.98
CA ASP A 677 4.65 -67.06 10.96
C ASP A 677 5.61 -68.17 10.51
N GLY A 678 5.72 -69.18 11.37
CA GLY A 678 6.65 -70.30 11.23
C GLY A 678 6.37 -71.15 10.00
N GLY A 679 7.43 -71.45 9.25
CA GLY A 679 7.48 -72.59 8.34
C GLY A 679 7.81 -73.87 9.10
N PRO A 680 7.14 -75.00 8.83
CA PRO A 680 7.45 -76.27 9.45
C PRO A 680 8.59 -76.97 8.71
N GLY A 681 9.50 -77.59 9.48
CA GLY A 681 10.32 -78.70 9.01
C GLY A 681 11.79 -78.37 8.77
N ASP A 682 12.65 -78.72 9.73
CA ASP A 682 13.75 -79.60 9.39
C ASP A 682 14.12 -80.50 10.58
N ALA A 683 13.75 -81.77 10.46
CA ALA A 683 14.10 -82.82 11.39
C ALA A 683 15.21 -83.66 10.75
N ALA A 684 16.46 -83.49 11.20
CA ALA A 684 17.47 -84.54 11.12
C ALA A 684 18.72 -84.20 11.96
N ARG A 685 18.81 -84.78 13.16
CA ARG A 685 20.09 -85.20 13.76
C ARG A 685 19.99 -86.71 14.02
N PRO A 686 20.91 -87.55 13.52
CA PRO A 686 20.95 -88.95 13.91
C PRO A 686 21.77 -89.11 15.19
N ALA A 687 21.26 -89.92 16.11
CA ALA A 687 22.01 -90.49 17.21
C ALA A 687 22.96 -91.57 16.68
N GLY A 688 24.21 -91.56 17.14
CA GLY A 688 25.14 -92.67 16.89
C GLY A 688 24.85 -93.85 17.82
N THR A 689 25.05 -95.08 17.33
CA THR A 689 25.86 -96.15 17.95
C THR A 689 25.80 -97.45 17.14
N ARG A 690 26.80 -97.68 16.28
CA ARG A 690 27.66 -98.88 16.16
C ARG A 690 28.51 -98.80 14.92
#